data_AF-A0A0S8GVM8-F1
#
_entry.id   AF-A0A0S8GVM8-F1
#
_cell.length_a   1.000
_cell.length_b   1.000
_cell.length_c   1.000
_cell.angle_alpha   90.00
_cell.angle_beta   90.00
_cell.angle_gamma   90.00
#
_symmetry.space_group_name_H-M   'P 1'
#
loop_
_entity.id
_entity.type
_entity.pdbx_description
1 polymer ?
#
loop_
_entity_poly.entity_id
_entity_poly.type
_entity_poly.pdbx_seq_one_letter_code
_entity_poly.pdbx_strand_id
1 'polypeptide(L)'
;MREEFITKGKIKVIRDKDEVAITEALAHVYKHIDRAKGCIFASDYEYPGRYSRWDIGFIDPPLELVSRGRKFTIRALNERGKVILALLAPAVTNHQDVARLEVTAETIEAEVIPMPSDFTEEQRSKQPSIFSVLRAICDLMACEDEYLTIFGAFGYDLVFQFEPIRFKHDRRKTGVDCHLFLADRVGAIDHQKKQAFTLSYEFSGPAGSTEGIPVQGERRELTRRLTSTDVICDHEPGEYAAKVEKIRQGCKRGDFFEVVLSQTFSVKCGYWPSEIFGRLRRQNPSPYDFVINLGDEQLIGASPEMFVRVDDKVVETCPISGTVRRGENPMEDAEQIRLLLTSKKDESELTMCTDVDRNDKSRICVPGSVQLIGRRMVESYSRLFHTVDHVRGALRDDCDMFDAFLSHMWACTLTGSPKPIAMQTIEDLENSPRRWYGGSIGFFTFNRQLNTGITIRTVHLRDGLASVRAGATLLYDSIPDEEEKETRIKASAFLQAVTTDEYAPPEDAVSMAKAKKETTVLLVDNHDSFVHTLANYVRQTGVEVITLRTGFHESKLDEIKPNLVFISPGPKMPQEMGVLKVVDSALKRNLPIFGVCLGHQGIGQYFGAELGILKEPVHGKDSMVHHDEKGIFKNIPNPFSAGRYHSIFVKPDTVPDCLEITARTEEGVVMGLAHKELPVASVQFHPESILTLQDDMGLKIIANVIELLAR
;
A
#
# COMPACT_ATOMS: atom_id res chain seq x y z
N MET A 1 0.09 -31.82 20.53
CA MET A 1 -1.32 -32.22 20.73
C MET A 1 -1.71 -33.07 19.54
N ARG A 2 -2.18 -34.30 19.78
CA ARG A 2 -2.58 -35.23 18.72
C ARG A 2 -4.09 -35.26 18.62
N GLU A 3 -4.62 -35.02 17.43
CA GLU A 3 -6.05 -35.00 17.13
C GLU A 3 -6.36 -35.94 15.98
N GLU A 4 -7.57 -36.49 15.98
CA GLU A 4 -8.02 -37.44 14.97
C GLU A 4 -9.32 -36.92 14.33
N PHE A 5 -9.32 -36.92 13.00
CA PHE A 5 -10.45 -36.54 12.18
C PHE A 5 -10.81 -37.68 11.23
N ILE A 6 -12.10 -37.86 10.99
CA ILE A 6 -12.59 -38.76 9.93
C ILE A 6 -13.20 -37.89 8.85
N THR A 7 -12.66 -37.95 7.64
CA THR A 7 -13.21 -37.21 6.51
C THR A 7 -14.55 -37.79 6.08
N LYS A 8 -15.35 -37.03 5.32
CA LYS A 8 -16.58 -37.52 4.70
C LYS A 8 -16.34 -38.74 3.79
N GLY A 9 -15.16 -38.83 3.17
CA GLY A 9 -14.67 -39.99 2.42
C GLY A 9 -14.21 -41.19 3.25
N LYS A 10 -14.38 -41.15 4.58
CA LYS A 10 -13.93 -42.17 5.55
C LYS A 10 -12.41 -42.38 5.55
N ILE A 11 -11.65 -41.33 5.23
CA ILE A 11 -10.19 -41.30 5.40
C ILE A 11 -9.93 -40.83 6.83
N LYS A 12 -9.13 -41.57 7.57
CA LYS A 12 -8.68 -41.17 8.91
C LYS A 12 -7.46 -40.26 8.76
N VAL A 13 -7.56 -39.06 9.30
CA VAL A 13 -6.51 -38.04 9.32
C VAL A 13 -6.10 -37.82 10.77
N ILE A 14 -4.83 -38.02 11.07
CA ILE A 14 -4.25 -37.73 12.38
C ILE A 14 -3.40 -36.46 12.22
N ARG A 15 -3.68 -35.45 13.04
CA ARG A 15 -2.86 -34.24 13.12
C ARG A 15 -2.06 -34.23 14.41
N ASP A 16 -0.75 -34.11 14.29
CA ASP A 16 0.14 -33.76 15.40
C ASP A 16 0.47 -32.27 15.33
N LYS A 17 0.08 -31.52 16.36
CA LYS A 17 0.35 -30.09 16.53
C LYS A 17 1.38 -29.86 17.63
N ASP A 18 2.55 -29.39 17.26
CA ASP A 18 3.64 -29.09 18.20
C ASP A 18 3.81 -27.57 18.33
N GLU A 19 3.66 -27.05 19.54
CA GLU A 19 3.97 -25.65 19.84
C GLU A 19 5.49 -25.46 19.85
N VAL A 20 5.97 -24.44 19.15
CA VAL A 20 7.40 -24.16 18.97
C VAL A 20 7.68 -22.67 19.15
N ALA A 21 8.96 -22.29 19.24
CA ALA A 21 9.31 -20.88 19.23
C ALA A 21 8.96 -20.26 17.86
N ILE A 22 8.59 -18.96 17.85
CA ILE A 22 8.30 -18.21 16.61
C ILE A 22 9.44 -18.32 15.59
N THR A 23 10.68 -18.29 16.07
CA THR A 23 11.89 -18.41 15.23
C THR A 23 12.05 -19.79 14.59
N GLU A 24 11.37 -20.82 15.10
CA GLU A 24 11.54 -22.21 14.68
C GLU A 24 10.44 -22.66 13.70
N ALA A 25 9.20 -22.16 13.83
CA ALA A 25 8.05 -22.63 13.07
C ALA A 25 8.25 -22.66 11.54
N LEU A 26 8.92 -21.64 10.99
CA LEU A 26 9.22 -21.56 9.55
C LEU A 26 10.71 -21.68 9.23
N ALA A 27 11.59 -21.91 10.21
CA ALA A 27 13.04 -21.95 10.00
C ALA A 27 13.45 -22.98 8.94
N HIS A 28 12.86 -24.18 9.01
CA HIS A 28 13.12 -25.23 8.03
C HIS A 28 12.64 -24.86 6.63
N VAL A 29 11.46 -24.22 6.54
CA VAL A 29 10.88 -23.77 5.27
C VAL A 29 11.78 -22.71 4.63
N TYR A 30 12.14 -21.64 5.35
CA TYR A 30 13.02 -20.59 4.85
C TYR A 30 14.38 -21.11 4.39
N LYS A 31 14.95 -22.09 5.10
CA LYS A 31 16.25 -22.68 4.76
C LYS A 31 16.24 -23.42 3.40
N HIS A 32 15.09 -23.93 2.99
CA HIS A 32 15.01 -24.88 1.87
C HIS A 32 14.08 -24.46 0.73
N ILE A 33 13.22 -23.45 0.93
CA ILE A 33 12.22 -22.99 -0.05
C ILE A 33 12.81 -22.64 -1.41
N ASP A 34 14.07 -22.19 -1.48
CA ASP A 34 14.71 -21.88 -2.75
C ASP A 34 14.90 -23.14 -3.62
N ARG A 35 15.15 -24.30 -3.00
CA ARG A 35 15.54 -25.54 -3.67
C ARG A 35 14.47 -26.64 -3.64
N ALA A 36 13.39 -26.42 -2.91
CA ALA A 36 12.30 -27.37 -2.75
C ALA A 36 10.98 -26.75 -3.21
N LYS A 37 10.10 -27.56 -3.79
CA LYS A 37 8.71 -27.15 -4.01
C LYS A 37 8.06 -26.85 -2.67
N GLY A 38 7.27 -25.79 -2.61
CA GLY A 38 6.70 -25.31 -1.36
C GLY A 38 6.18 -23.88 -1.49
N CYS A 39 5.55 -23.42 -0.41
CA CYS A 39 5.05 -22.05 -0.33
C CYS A 39 5.39 -21.43 1.03
N ILE A 40 5.52 -20.11 1.03
CA ILE A 40 5.42 -19.25 2.20
C ILE A 40 4.36 -18.22 1.87
N PHE A 41 3.36 -18.07 2.72
CA PHE A 41 2.40 -16.98 2.71
C PHE A 41 2.50 -16.21 4.01
N ALA A 42 2.42 -14.89 3.93
CA ALA A 42 2.53 -14.00 5.06
C ALA A 42 1.56 -12.81 4.90
N SER A 43 1.13 -12.27 6.03
CA SER A 43 0.42 -11.00 6.11
C SER A 43 1.16 -10.11 7.11
N ASP A 44 1.90 -9.12 6.61
CA ASP A 44 2.60 -8.13 7.44
C ASP A 44 1.72 -6.94 7.81
N TYR A 45 0.50 -6.90 7.29
CA TYR A 45 -0.43 -5.81 7.44
C TYR A 45 -1.56 -6.16 8.40
N GLU A 46 -1.88 -5.21 9.28
CA GLU A 46 -3.03 -5.32 10.19
C GLU A 46 -4.01 -4.20 9.89
N TYR A 47 -5.26 -4.59 9.66
CA TYR A 47 -6.37 -3.66 9.53
C TYR A 47 -7.56 -4.24 10.31
N PRO A 48 -8.05 -3.56 11.36
CA PRO A 48 -9.09 -4.08 12.23
C PRO A 48 -10.30 -4.63 11.46
N GLY A 49 -10.69 -5.87 11.76
CA GLY A 49 -11.85 -6.54 11.15
C GLY A 49 -11.66 -7.02 9.69
N ARG A 50 -10.46 -6.81 9.12
CA ARG A 50 -10.14 -7.18 7.73
C ARG A 50 -8.87 -8.00 7.59
N TYR A 51 -7.73 -7.53 8.09
CA TYR A 51 -6.44 -8.23 7.99
C TYR A 51 -5.83 -8.45 9.36
N SER A 52 -5.36 -9.67 9.61
CA SER A 52 -4.55 -10.02 10.77
C SER A 52 -3.14 -10.39 10.30
N ARG A 53 -2.17 -10.34 11.22
CA ARG A 53 -0.79 -10.75 10.94
C ARG A 53 -0.59 -12.22 11.22
N TRP A 54 -0.11 -12.95 10.21
CA TRP A 54 0.18 -14.38 10.29
C TRP A 54 1.22 -14.76 9.24
N ASP A 55 1.95 -15.85 9.49
CA ASP A 55 2.79 -16.51 8.50
C ASP A 55 2.43 -18.00 8.45
N ILE A 56 2.41 -18.61 7.26
CA ILE A 56 2.20 -20.04 7.07
C ILE A 56 3.06 -20.53 5.91
N GLY A 57 3.61 -21.73 6.02
CA GLY A 57 4.45 -22.26 4.97
C GLY A 57 4.81 -23.72 5.11
N PHE A 58 5.26 -24.30 4.00
CA PHE A 58 5.66 -25.69 3.90
C PHE A 58 6.69 -25.86 2.78
N ILE A 59 7.39 -26.98 2.82
CA ILE A 59 8.18 -27.54 1.72
C ILE A 59 7.86 -29.03 1.63
N ASP A 60 8.31 -29.66 0.54
CA ASP A 60 8.21 -31.10 0.32
C ASP A 60 6.78 -31.65 0.34
N PRO A 61 5.84 -31.00 -0.38
CA PRO A 61 4.46 -31.48 -0.42
C PRO A 61 4.40 -32.90 -0.98
N PRO A 62 3.55 -33.79 -0.43
CA PRO A 62 3.34 -35.12 -0.98
C PRO A 62 2.70 -35.11 -2.36
N LEU A 63 1.81 -34.15 -2.66
CA LEU A 63 1.09 -34.07 -3.93
C LEU A 63 1.21 -32.68 -4.57
N GLU A 64 1.22 -32.66 -5.90
CA GLU A 64 0.90 -31.48 -6.70
C GLU A 64 -0.26 -31.74 -7.66
N LEU A 65 -1.06 -30.72 -7.93
CA LEU A 65 -2.07 -30.68 -8.99
C LEU A 65 -1.70 -29.57 -9.98
N VAL A 66 -1.56 -29.92 -11.25
CA VAL A 66 -1.23 -28.96 -12.32
C VAL A 66 -2.26 -29.05 -13.42
N SER A 67 -2.87 -27.92 -13.78
CA SER A 67 -3.83 -27.81 -14.89
C SER A 67 -3.24 -27.02 -16.07
N ARG A 68 -3.69 -27.40 -17.27
CA ARG A 68 -3.40 -26.76 -18.56
C ARG A 68 -4.64 -26.80 -19.44
N GLY A 69 -5.46 -25.76 -19.39
CA GLY A 69 -6.77 -25.76 -20.01
C GLY A 69 -7.61 -26.90 -19.45
N ARG A 70 -8.17 -27.76 -20.30
CA ARG A 70 -9.04 -28.86 -19.84
C ARG A 70 -8.30 -30.06 -19.26
N LYS A 71 -6.98 -30.12 -19.40
CA LYS A 71 -6.16 -31.25 -18.94
C LYS A 71 -5.53 -30.94 -17.59
N PHE A 72 -5.53 -31.91 -16.70
CA PHE A 72 -4.83 -31.79 -15.42
C PHE A 72 -4.12 -33.08 -15.04
N THR A 73 -3.12 -32.91 -14.17
CA THR A 73 -2.35 -34.00 -13.59
C THR A 73 -2.25 -33.79 -12.09
N ILE A 74 -2.64 -34.80 -11.31
CA ILE A 74 -2.29 -34.90 -9.89
C ILE A 74 -1.11 -35.86 -9.77
N ARG A 75 0.01 -35.43 -9.20
CA ARG A 75 1.25 -36.21 -9.13
C ARG A 75 1.69 -36.41 -7.70
N ALA A 76 2.06 -37.64 -7.37
CA ALA A 76 2.81 -37.98 -6.16
C ALA A 76 4.27 -37.52 -6.28
N LEU A 77 4.72 -36.73 -5.32
CA LEU A 77 6.09 -36.19 -5.27
C LEU A 77 7.02 -37.01 -4.36
N ASN A 78 6.46 -37.90 -3.54
CA ASN A 78 7.19 -38.81 -2.67
C ASN A 78 6.32 -40.05 -2.34
N GLU A 79 6.85 -41.00 -1.58
CA GLU A 79 6.14 -42.25 -1.23
C GLU A 79 4.85 -41.99 -0.42
N ARG A 80 4.80 -40.95 0.41
CA ARG A 80 3.58 -40.54 1.11
C ARG A 80 2.52 -40.06 0.11
N GLY A 81 2.94 -39.30 -0.89
CA GLY A 81 2.13 -38.87 -2.02
C GLY A 81 1.46 -40.03 -2.75
N LYS A 82 2.14 -41.17 -2.95
CA LYS A 82 1.53 -42.34 -3.63
C LYS A 82 0.33 -42.89 -2.85
N VAL A 83 0.44 -42.96 -1.52
CA VAL A 83 -0.66 -43.38 -0.65
C VAL A 83 -1.81 -42.38 -0.72
N ILE A 84 -1.53 -41.08 -0.57
CA ILE A 84 -2.57 -40.05 -0.58
C ILE A 84 -3.24 -39.97 -1.96
N LEU A 85 -2.48 -40.09 -3.06
CA LEU A 85 -3.01 -40.13 -4.43
C LEU A 85 -4.01 -41.29 -4.59
N ALA A 86 -3.68 -42.47 -4.09
CA ALA A 86 -4.56 -43.63 -4.12
C ALA A 86 -5.82 -43.42 -3.26
N LEU A 87 -5.71 -42.72 -2.13
CA LEU A 87 -6.86 -42.33 -1.31
C LEU A 87 -7.76 -41.29 -1.99
N LEU A 88 -7.19 -40.40 -2.83
CA LEU A 88 -7.94 -39.37 -3.57
C LEU A 88 -8.52 -39.86 -4.90
N ALA A 89 -7.97 -40.92 -5.50
CA ALA A 89 -8.42 -41.47 -6.77
C ALA A 89 -9.95 -41.69 -6.87
N PRO A 90 -10.67 -42.13 -5.82
CA PRO A 90 -12.13 -42.24 -5.86
C PRO A 90 -12.89 -40.94 -6.14
N ALA A 91 -12.33 -39.76 -5.82
CA ALA A 91 -12.98 -38.48 -6.12
C ALA A 91 -13.01 -38.17 -7.63
N VAL A 92 -12.04 -38.70 -8.38
CA VAL A 92 -11.91 -38.45 -9.83
C VAL A 92 -12.48 -39.63 -10.63
N THR A 93 -12.43 -40.83 -10.07
CA THR A 93 -12.89 -42.06 -10.73
C THR A 93 -14.40 -42.02 -10.98
N ASN A 94 -14.82 -42.16 -12.23
CA ASN A 94 -16.22 -42.05 -12.67
C ASN A 94 -16.88 -40.68 -12.39
N HIS A 95 -16.09 -39.62 -12.22
CA HIS A 95 -16.63 -38.27 -12.11
C HIS A 95 -17.30 -37.86 -13.43
N GLN A 96 -18.55 -37.38 -13.37
CA GLN A 96 -19.37 -37.08 -14.56
C GLN A 96 -18.71 -36.08 -15.53
N ASP A 97 -17.92 -35.15 -14.99
CA ASP A 97 -17.25 -34.12 -15.78
C ASP A 97 -15.88 -34.54 -16.34
N VAL A 98 -15.44 -35.79 -16.14
CA VAL A 98 -14.13 -36.29 -16.58
C VAL A 98 -14.30 -37.20 -17.79
N ALA A 99 -13.73 -36.82 -18.94
CA ALA A 99 -13.87 -37.51 -20.21
C ALA A 99 -12.83 -38.63 -20.40
N ARG A 100 -11.59 -38.35 -20.01
CA ARG A 100 -10.44 -39.26 -20.08
C ARG A 100 -9.77 -39.29 -18.72
N LEU A 101 -9.40 -40.47 -18.28
CA LEU A 101 -8.78 -40.70 -16.99
C LEU A 101 -7.75 -41.83 -17.13
N GLU A 102 -6.52 -41.54 -16.72
CA GLU A 102 -5.46 -42.52 -16.54
C GLU A 102 -4.96 -42.40 -15.09
N VAL A 103 -5.04 -43.50 -14.35
CA VAL A 103 -4.60 -43.57 -12.96
C VAL A 103 -3.45 -44.56 -12.88
N THR A 104 -2.31 -44.09 -12.37
CA THR A 104 -1.15 -44.90 -12.04
C THR A 104 -0.86 -44.79 -10.55
N ALA A 105 0.17 -45.49 -10.06
CA ALA A 105 0.62 -45.34 -8.67
C ALA A 105 1.22 -43.95 -8.38
N GLU A 106 1.61 -43.19 -9.41
CA GLU A 106 2.32 -41.91 -9.26
C GLU A 106 1.54 -40.71 -9.81
N THR A 107 0.56 -40.95 -10.68
CA THR A 107 -0.19 -39.89 -11.35
C THR A 107 -1.67 -40.22 -11.53
N ILE A 108 -2.51 -39.18 -11.46
CA ILE A 108 -3.86 -39.15 -12.02
C ILE A 108 -3.83 -38.12 -13.14
N GLU A 109 -3.92 -38.57 -14.38
CA GLU A 109 -4.00 -37.70 -15.56
C GLU A 109 -5.42 -37.73 -16.10
N ALA A 110 -6.02 -36.55 -16.31
CA ALA A 110 -7.39 -36.47 -16.74
C ALA A 110 -7.69 -35.25 -17.60
N GLU A 111 -8.77 -35.36 -18.36
CA GLU A 111 -9.30 -34.31 -19.22
C GLU A 111 -10.77 -34.07 -18.86
N VAL A 112 -11.10 -32.83 -18.49
CA VAL A 112 -12.46 -32.40 -18.18
C VAL A 112 -13.26 -32.23 -19.47
N ILE A 113 -14.53 -32.63 -19.46
CA ILE A 113 -15.43 -32.47 -20.60
C ILE A 113 -15.55 -30.97 -20.99
N PRO A 114 -15.84 -30.67 -22.27
CA PRO A 114 -16.16 -29.32 -22.68
C PRO A 114 -17.39 -28.77 -21.95
N MET A 115 -17.42 -27.45 -21.77
CA MET A 115 -18.61 -26.76 -21.29
C MET A 115 -19.77 -26.96 -22.28
N PRO A 116 -20.99 -27.25 -21.79
CA PRO A 116 -22.21 -27.25 -22.59
C PRO A 116 -22.42 -25.91 -23.31
N SER A 117 -23.06 -25.95 -24.48
CA SER A 117 -23.36 -24.73 -25.25
C SER A 117 -24.55 -23.92 -24.70
N ASP A 118 -25.37 -24.52 -23.84
CA ASP A 118 -26.59 -23.92 -23.32
C ASP A 118 -26.71 -24.20 -21.81
N PHE A 119 -26.70 -23.12 -21.02
CA PHE A 119 -26.88 -23.11 -19.57
C PHE A 119 -27.26 -21.68 -19.14
N THR A 120 -27.91 -21.54 -17.98
CA THR A 120 -28.22 -20.20 -17.44
C THR A 120 -27.00 -19.62 -16.73
N GLU A 121 -26.87 -18.29 -16.71
CA GLU A 121 -25.71 -17.61 -16.09
C GLU A 121 -25.51 -17.96 -14.61
N GLU A 122 -26.59 -18.27 -13.89
CA GLU A 122 -26.55 -18.71 -12.49
C GLU A 122 -25.85 -20.08 -12.32
N GLN A 123 -25.77 -20.88 -13.38
CA GLN A 123 -25.05 -22.16 -13.40
C GLN A 123 -23.61 -22.03 -13.90
N ARG A 124 -23.12 -20.82 -14.24
CA ARG A 124 -21.79 -20.63 -14.86
C ARG A 124 -20.66 -21.20 -13.99
N SER A 125 -20.68 -20.97 -12.68
CA SER A 125 -19.67 -21.52 -11.75
C SER A 125 -19.75 -23.04 -11.55
N LYS A 126 -20.84 -23.66 -11.99
CA LYS A 126 -21.10 -25.11 -11.91
C LYS A 126 -20.77 -25.83 -13.22
N GLN A 127 -20.35 -25.10 -14.26
CA GLN A 127 -19.96 -25.73 -15.52
C GLN A 127 -18.69 -26.57 -15.35
N PRO A 128 -18.55 -27.67 -16.13
CA PRO A 128 -17.38 -28.54 -16.08
C PRO A 128 -16.09 -27.73 -16.18
N SER A 129 -15.19 -27.86 -15.21
CA SER A 129 -13.85 -27.27 -15.20
C SER A 129 -12.96 -28.05 -14.22
N ILE A 130 -11.71 -27.63 -14.03
CA ILE A 130 -10.87 -28.19 -12.96
C ILE A 130 -11.53 -28.08 -11.57
N PHE A 131 -12.40 -27.09 -11.36
CA PHE A 131 -13.10 -26.89 -10.10
C PHE A 131 -14.16 -27.95 -9.81
N SER A 132 -14.70 -28.64 -10.82
CA SER A 132 -15.53 -29.83 -10.59
C SER A 132 -14.75 -30.91 -9.83
N VAL A 133 -13.50 -31.11 -10.23
CA VAL A 133 -12.59 -32.09 -9.60
C VAL A 133 -12.14 -31.61 -8.23
N LEU A 134 -11.80 -30.32 -8.08
CA LEU A 134 -11.43 -29.75 -6.78
C LEU A 134 -12.59 -29.85 -5.77
N ARG A 135 -13.84 -29.63 -6.21
CA ARG A 135 -15.04 -29.86 -5.38
C ARG A 135 -15.16 -31.31 -4.92
N ALA A 136 -14.99 -32.27 -5.83
CA ALA A 136 -15.05 -33.69 -5.48
C ALA A 136 -13.94 -34.10 -4.48
N ILE A 137 -12.72 -33.58 -4.67
CA ILE A 137 -11.61 -33.79 -3.72
C ILE A 137 -11.92 -33.16 -2.37
N CYS A 138 -12.44 -31.92 -2.36
CA CYS A 138 -12.82 -31.24 -1.12
C CYS A 138 -13.93 -31.99 -0.39
N ASP A 139 -14.93 -32.49 -1.11
CA ASP A 139 -16.01 -33.28 -0.53
C ASP A 139 -15.51 -34.60 0.05
N LEU A 140 -14.56 -35.27 -0.61
CA LEU A 140 -13.96 -36.50 -0.09
C LEU A 140 -13.14 -36.24 1.18
N MET A 141 -12.40 -35.14 1.22
CA MET A 141 -11.48 -34.77 2.31
C MET A 141 -12.13 -33.92 3.41
N ALA A 142 -13.39 -33.51 3.24
CA ALA A 142 -14.09 -32.62 4.17
C ALA A 142 -14.05 -33.14 5.61
N CYS A 143 -13.55 -32.31 6.52
CA CYS A 143 -13.43 -32.56 7.96
C CYS A 143 -13.38 -31.22 8.72
N GLU A 144 -13.40 -31.27 10.05
CA GLU A 144 -13.40 -30.09 10.93
C GLU A 144 -12.01 -29.45 11.11
N ASP A 145 -10.96 -29.99 10.48
CA ASP A 145 -9.61 -29.47 10.62
C ASP A 145 -9.45 -28.10 9.92
N GLU A 146 -9.04 -27.09 10.68
CA GLU A 146 -8.87 -25.70 10.21
C GLU A 146 -7.60 -25.46 9.38
N TYR A 147 -6.64 -26.37 9.36
CA TYR A 147 -5.32 -26.18 8.77
C TYR A 147 -4.96 -27.18 7.68
N LEU A 148 -5.74 -28.24 7.48
CA LEU A 148 -5.55 -29.17 6.38
C LEU A 148 -5.94 -28.48 5.07
N THR A 149 -4.91 -28.13 4.29
CA THR A 149 -4.99 -27.06 3.31
C THR A 149 -4.36 -27.45 1.98
N ILE A 150 -4.95 -26.97 0.88
CA ILE A 150 -4.34 -26.92 -0.45
C ILE A 150 -3.87 -25.49 -0.72
N PHE A 151 -2.59 -25.36 -1.08
CA PHE A 151 -1.92 -24.09 -1.35
C PHE A 151 -1.53 -23.97 -2.81
N GLY A 152 -1.43 -22.74 -3.34
CA GLY A 152 -0.72 -22.53 -4.60
C GLY A 152 -1.15 -21.28 -5.34
N ALA A 153 -1.16 -21.41 -6.67
CA ALA A 153 -1.43 -20.32 -7.60
C ALA A 153 -2.43 -20.73 -8.69
N PHE A 154 -3.25 -19.77 -9.07
CA PHE A 154 -4.21 -19.81 -10.16
C PHE A 154 -3.80 -18.75 -11.19
N GLY A 155 -3.49 -19.19 -12.41
CA GLY A 155 -3.11 -18.31 -13.50
C GLY A 155 -4.30 -17.63 -14.13
N TYR A 156 -4.09 -16.45 -14.72
CA TYR A 156 -5.09 -15.67 -15.43
C TYR A 156 -5.82 -16.50 -16.50
N ASP A 157 -5.09 -17.33 -17.23
CA ASP A 157 -5.64 -18.14 -18.33
C ASP A 157 -6.65 -19.20 -17.86
N LEU A 158 -6.77 -19.45 -16.55
CA LEU A 158 -7.74 -20.38 -15.97
C LEU A 158 -9.18 -20.02 -16.33
N VAL A 159 -9.45 -18.71 -16.55
CA VAL A 159 -10.78 -18.20 -16.89
C VAL A 159 -11.26 -18.71 -18.23
N PHE A 160 -10.34 -19.05 -19.14
CA PHE A 160 -10.69 -19.57 -20.44
C PHE A 160 -11.20 -21.03 -20.40
N GLN A 161 -11.20 -21.67 -19.23
CA GLN A 161 -11.94 -22.91 -19.03
C GLN A 161 -13.47 -22.71 -19.00
N PHE A 162 -13.97 -21.48 -18.84
CA PHE A 162 -15.42 -21.22 -18.80
C PHE A 162 -15.84 -19.88 -19.38
N GLU A 163 -14.90 -19.01 -19.76
CA GLU A 163 -15.16 -17.84 -20.60
C GLU A 163 -14.56 -18.05 -22.00
N PRO A 164 -15.37 -18.33 -23.03
CA PRO A 164 -14.87 -18.56 -24.37
C PRO A 164 -14.33 -17.26 -24.98
N ILE A 165 -13.06 -17.27 -25.37
CA ILE A 165 -12.45 -16.18 -26.13
C ILE A 165 -11.73 -16.73 -27.37
N ARG A 166 -11.43 -15.85 -28.32
CA ARG A 166 -10.56 -16.15 -29.46
C ARG A 166 -9.11 -15.97 -29.05
N PHE A 167 -8.34 -17.05 -29.02
CA PHE A 167 -6.91 -16.99 -28.72
C PHE A 167 -6.10 -16.39 -29.88
N LYS A 168 -5.27 -15.41 -29.54
CA LYS A 168 -4.22 -14.82 -30.39
C LYS A 168 -2.85 -15.41 -30.06
N HIS A 169 -2.60 -15.66 -28.77
CA HIS A 169 -1.27 -16.04 -28.29
C HIS A 169 -1.06 -17.56 -28.19
N ASP A 170 0.16 -18.01 -28.51
CA ASP A 170 0.57 -19.40 -28.34
C ASP A 170 0.85 -19.74 -26.86
N ARG A 171 0.17 -20.77 -26.36
CA ARG A 171 0.26 -21.23 -24.96
C ARG A 171 0.94 -22.58 -24.81
N ARG A 172 1.48 -23.17 -25.88
CA ARG A 172 2.11 -24.51 -25.84
C ARG A 172 3.23 -24.64 -24.81
N LYS A 173 3.98 -23.56 -24.55
CA LYS A 173 5.11 -23.52 -23.59
C LYS A 173 4.77 -22.89 -22.24
N THR A 174 3.64 -22.20 -22.13
CA THR A 174 3.31 -21.30 -21.01
C THR A 174 1.97 -21.60 -20.36
N GLY A 175 1.20 -22.56 -20.89
CA GLY A 175 -0.22 -22.79 -20.58
C GLY A 175 -0.52 -23.49 -19.26
N VAL A 176 0.34 -23.40 -18.24
CA VAL A 176 -0.05 -23.77 -16.87
C VAL A 176 -1.00 -22.69 -16.37
N ASP A 177 -2.22 -23.09 -16.01
CA ASP A 177 -3.27 -22.18 -15.55
C ASP A 177 -3.66 -22.42 -14.07
N CYS A 178 -3.20 -23.50 -13.45
CA CYS A 178 -3.33 -23.72 -12.02
C CYS A 178 -2.23 -24.68 -11.55
N HIS A 179 -1.59 -24.38 -10.42
CA HIS A 179 -0.61 -25.24 -9.77
C HIS A 179 -0.80 -25.19 -8.26
N LEU A 180 -1.26 -26.31 -7.70
CA LEU A 180 -1.61 -26.46 -6.29
C LEU A 180 -0.80 -27.58 -5.64
N PHE A 181 -0.66 -27.51 -4.33
CA PHE A 181 0.03 -28.47 -3.48
C PHE A 181 -0.84 -28.85 -2.29
N LEU A 182 -0.89 -30.13 -1.98
CA LEU A 182 -1.36 -30.60 -0.68
C LEU A 182 -0.15 -30.76 0.22
N ALA A 183 -0.14 -30.06 1.36
CA ALA A 183 0.92 -30.16 2.35
C ALA A 183 0.50 -31.10 3.50
N ASP A 184 1.40 -31.99 3.92
CA ASP A 184 1.25 -32.85 5.10
C ASP A 184 2.15 -32.44 6.27
N ARG A 185 2.94 -31.38 6.08
CA ARG A 185 3.66 -30.65 7.13
C ARG A 185 3.58 -29.17 6.90
N VAL A 186 3.21 -28.41 7.93
CA VAL A 186 3.01 -26.96 7.84
C VAL A 186 3.56 -26.28 9.07
N GLY A 187 4.34 -25.22 8.89
CA GLY A 187 4.65 -24.27 9.95
C GLY A 187 3.68 -23.09 9.90
N ALA A 188 3.20 -22.64 11.05
CA ALA A 188 2.30 -21.50 11.15
C ALA A 188 2.65 -20.61 12.35
N ILE A 189 2.45 -19.30 12.17
CA ILE A 189 2.68 -18.25 13.16
C ILE A 189 1.45 -17.35 13.18
N ASP A 190 0.82 -17.23 14.35
CA ASP A 190 -0.21 -16.24 14.64
C ASP A 190 0.45 -15.11 15.45
N HIS A 191 0.75 -13.99 14.78
CA HIS A 191 1.46 -12.86 15.41
C HIS A 191 0.57 -12.13 16.42
N GLN A 192 -0.76 -12.21 16.27
CA GLN A 192 -1.70 -11.56 17.17
C GLN A 192 -1.78 -12.32 18.50
N LYS A 193 -1.88 -13.64 18.45
CA LYS A 193 -1.86 -14.50 19.63
C LYS A 193 -0.46 -14.79 20.16
N LYS A 194 0.59 -14.40 19.42
CA LYS A 194 2.00 -14.74 19.68
C LYS A 194 2.22 -16.24 19.82
N GLN A 195 1.53 -17.01 18.98
CA GLN A 195 1.58 -18.46 18.96
C GLN A 195 2.28 -18.93 17.68
N ALA A 196 3.10 -19.96 17.80
CA ALA A 196 3.74 -20.59 16.66
C ALA A 196 3.71 -22.11 16.85
N PHE A 197 3.42 -22.82 15.78
CA PHE A 197 3.29 -24.27 15.82
C PHE A 197 3.64 -24.90 14.49
N THR A 198 4.04 -26.17 14.55
CA THR A 198 4.18 -27.05 13.39
C THR A 198 3.08 -28.10 13.43
N LEU A 199 2.51 -28.37 12.26
CA LEU A 199 1.49 -29.39 12.04
C LEU A 199 2.09 -30.49 11.19
N SER A 200 1.86 -31.74 11.56
CA SER A 200 2.16 -32.92 10.75
C SER A 200 0.91 -33.78 10.62
N TYR A 201 0.68 -34.34 9.43
CA TYR A 201 -0.52 -35.11 9.12
C TYR A 201 -0.18 -36.54 8.70
N GLU A 202 -0.90 -37.50 9.25
CA GLU A 202 -0.92 -38.88 8.80
C GLU A 202 -2.30 -39.25 8.24
N PHE A 203 -2.32 -39.91 7.09
CA PHE A 203 -3.53 -40.32 6.38
C PHE A 203 -3.62 -41.83 6.34
N SER A 204 -4.79 -42.39 6.63
CA SER A 204 -5.04 -43.82 6.53
C SER A 204 -6.44 -44.12 6.00
N GLY A 205 -6.54 -45.16 5.19
CA GLY A 205 -7.81 -45.60 4.59
C GLY A 205 -7.65 -46.90 3.82
N PRO A 206 -8.65 -47.29 3.01
CA PRO A 206 -8.64 -48.57 2.29
C PRO A 206 -7.44 -48.77 1.35
N ALA A 207 -6.85 -47.67 0.87
CA ALA A 207 -5.72 -47.70 -0.06
C ALA A 207 -4.33 -47.75 0.62
N GLY A 208 -4.25 -47.65 1.95
CA GLY A 208 -2.99 -47.68 2.71
C GLY A 208 -2.92 -46.64 3.83
N SER A 209 -1.74 -46.50 4.43
CA SER A 209 -1.43 -45.54 5.47
C SER A 209 -0.09 -44.85 5.19
N THR A 210 0.02 -43.56 5.51
CA THR A 210 1.28 -42.83 5.48
C THR A 210 2.11 -43.03 6.74
N GLU A 211 1.53 -43.63 7.79
CA GLU A 211 2.19 -43.81 9.08
C GLU A 211 3.49 -44.63 8.94
N GLY A 212 4.58 -44.09 9.49
CA GLY A 212 5.91 -44.69 9.39
C GLY A 212 6.65 -44.42 8.07
N ILE A 213 6.03 -43.77 7.08
CA ILE A 213 6.71 -43.35 5.85
C ILE A 213 7.38 -41.98 6.10
N PRO A 214 8.70 -41.84 5.94
CA PRO A 214 9.39 -40.59 6.19
C PRO A 214 8.98 -39.51 5.17
N VAL A 215 8.93 -38.26 5.61
CA VAL A 215 8.81 -37.11 4.70
C VAL A 215 10.12 -36.94 3.95
N GLN A 216 10.02 -36.95 2.62
CA GLN A 216 11.13 -36.80 1.69
C GLN A 216 10.74 -35.76 0.65
N GLY A 217 11.72 -34.99 0.19
CA GLY A 217 11.54 -34.06 -0.91
C GLY A 217 12.77 -33.95 -1.78
N GLU A 218 12.52 -33.67 -3.05
CA GLU A 218 13.59 -33.39 -4.02
C GLU A 218 14.25 -32.04 -3.68
N ARG A 219 15.56 -31.95 -3.91
CA ARG A 219 16.30 -30.69 -3.82
C ARG A 219 16.88 -30.39 -5.19
N ARG A 220 16.48 -29.27 -5.76
CA ARG A 220 17.02 -28.78 -7.02
C ARG A 220 18.39 -28.16 -6.80
N GLU A 221 19.31 -28.49 -7.69
CA GLU A 221 20.54 -27.74 -7.80
C GLU A 221 20.24 -26.38 -8.43
N LEU A 222 20.78 -25.34 -7.80
CA LEU A 222 20.68 -23.99 -8.33
C LEU A 222 22.08 -23.42 -8.51
N THR A 223 22.31 -22.82 -9.67
CA THR A 223 23.53 -22.08 -9.96
C THR A 223 23.23 -20.59 -9.86
N ARG A 224 23.96 -19.89 -8.99
CA ARG A 224 23.85 -18.44 -8.88
C ARG A 224 24.31 -17.80 -10.18
N ARG A 225 23.48 -16.91 -10.74
CA ARG A 225 23.77 -16.17 -11.97
C ARG A 225 24.23 -14.76 -11.64
N LEU A 226 24.79 -14.05 -12.62
CA LEU A 226 25.07 -12.63 -12.48
C LEU A 226 23.78 -11.83 -12.61
N THR A 227 23.56 -10.91 -11.68
CA THR A 227 22.50 -9.90 -11.76
C THR A 227 22.90 -8.83 -12.77
N SER A 228 21.96 -8.43 -13.63
CA SER A 228 22.10 -7.28 -14.53
C SER A 228 21.21 -6.14 -14.06
N THR A 229 21.54 -4.92 -14.45
CA THR A 229 20.70 -3.73 -14.29
C THR A 229 19.93 -3.37 -15.56
N ASP A 230 20.16 -4.12 -16.65
CA ASP A 230 19.58 -3.85 -17.96
C ASP A 230 18.15 -4.43 -18.02
N VAL A 231 17.17 -3.56 -17.83
CA VAL A 231 15.75 -3.92 -17.89
C VAL A 231 15.27 -3.90 -19.33
N ILE A 232 14.66 -5.00 -19.77
CA ILE A 232 14.04 -5.14 -21.09
C ILE A 232 12.52 -5.02 -20.92
N CYS A 233 11.88 -4.17 -21.73
CA CYS A 233 10.42 -4.04 -21.80
C CYS A 233 9.90 -4.76 -23.05
N ASP A 234 8.74 -5.41 -22.97
CA ASP A 234 8.07 -6.01 -24.14
C ASP A 234 7.33 -4.99 -25.03
N HIS A 235 7.41 -3.71 -24.69
CA HIS A 235 6.88 -2.58 -25.45
C HIS A 235 7.96 -1.53 -25.68
N GLU A 236 8.02 -1.00 -26.90
CA GLU A 236 8.83 0.16 -27.23
C GLU A 236 8.25 1.46 -26.61
N PRO A 237 9.06 2.51 -26.36
CA PRO A 237 8.55 3.79 -25.88
C PRO A 237 7.42 4.34 -26.77
N GLY A 238 6.29 4.69 -26.17
CA GLY A 238 5.09 5.17 -26.85
C GLY A 238 4.19 4.09 -27.46
N GLU A 239 4.62 2.81 -27.52
CA GLU A 239 3.78 1.72 -28.01
C GLU A 239 2.58 1.48 -27.07
N TYR A 240 2.80 1.55 -25.76
CA TYR A 240 1.72 1.39 -24.78
C TYR A 240 0.76 2.57 -24.84
N ALA A 241 1.27 3.81 -24.91
CA ALA A 241 0.45 5.01 -25.10
C ALA A 241 -0.45 4.90 -26.36
N ALA A 242 0.08 4.38 -27.47
CA ALA A 242 -0.73 4.15 -28.67
C ALA A 242 -1.85 3.10 -28.46
N LYS A 243 -1.64 2.10 -27.60
CA LYS A 243 -2.68 1.14 -27.20
C LYS A 243 -3.72 1.79 -26.28
N VAL A 244 -3.31 2.67 -25.37
CA VAL A 244 -4.23 3.45 -24.53
C VAL A 244 -5.19 4.27 -25.40
N GLU A 245 -4.68 4.92 -26.45
CA GLU A 245 -5.54 5.67 -27.37
C GLU A 245 -6.57 4.78 -28.08
N LYS A 246 -6.22 3.55 -28.45
CA LYS A 246 -7.19 2.58 -29.01
C LYS A 246 -8.29 2.24 -28.00
N ILE A 247 -7.93 2.05 -26.73
CA ILE A 247 -8.90 1.80 -25.66
C ILE A 247 -9.83 3.00 -25.49
N ARG A 248 -9.30 4.22 -25.44
CA ARG A 248 -10.11 5.45 -25.35
C ARG A 248 -11.13 5.56 -26.49
N GLN A 249 -10.72 5.26 -27.72
CA GLN A 249 -11.63 5.25 -28.86
C GLN A 249 -12.69 4.14 -28.76
N GLY A 250 -12.35 2.98 -28.18
CA GLY A 250 -13.31 1.91 -27.87
C GLY A 250 -14.33 2.33 -26.80
N CYS A 251 -13.88 2.94 -25.70
CA CYS A 251 -14.74 3.52 -24.67
C CYS A 251 -15.71 4.55 -25.27
N LYS A 252 -15.21 5.44 -26.14
CA LYS A 252 -16.02 6.45 -26.82
C LYS A 252 -17.14 5.86 -27.69
N ARG A 253 -16.88 4.71 -28.33
CA ARG A 253 -17.88 4.00 -29.15
C ARG A 253 -18.87 3.20 -28.32
N GLY A 254 -18.55 2.93 -27.04
CA GLY A 254 -19.33 2.05 -26.18
C GLY A 254 -19.01 0.57 -26.35
N ASP A 255 -17.80 0.23 -26.83
CA ASP A 255 -17.37 -1.18 -26.97
C ASP A 255 -17.15 -1.82 -25.58
N PHE A 256 -16.70 -1.02 -24.62
CA PHE A 256 -16.47 -1.36 -23.22
C PHE A 256 -16.40 -0.05 -22.40
N PHE A 257 -16.50 -0.14 -21.07
CA PHE A 257 -16.35 1.01 -20.18
C PHE A 257 -14.89 1.24 -19.81
N GLU A 258 -14.18 0.16 -19.50
CA GLU A 258 -12.78 0.18 -19.09
C GLU A 258 -12.07 -1.12 -19.46
N VAL A 259 -10.76 -1.04 -19.69
CA VAL A 259 -9.89 -2.19 -19.93
C VAL A 259 -8.57 -1.97 -19.21
N VAL A 260 -8.04 -3.01 -18.58
CA VAL A 260 -6.73 -2.97 -17.92
C VAL A 260 -5.72 -3.61 -18.85
N LEU A 261 -4.81 -2.83 -19.44
CA LEU A 261 -3.68 -3.35 -20.21
C LEU A 261 -2.41 -3.39 -19.36
N SER A 262 -1.42 -4.16 -19.79
CA SER A 262 -0.18 -4.33 -19.05
C SER A 262 1.06 -4.48 -19.94
N GLN A 263 2.22 -4.17 -19.35
CA GLN A 263 3.55 -4.32 -19.92
C GLN A 263 4.38 -5.27 -19.05
N THR A 264 5.30 -5.99 -19.68
CA THR A 264 6.22 -6.92 -19.01
C THR A 264 7.64 -6.37 -19.05
N PHE A 265 8.27 -6.33 -17.89
CA PHE A 265 9.65 -5.90 -17.70
C PHE A 265 10.47 -7.08 -17.20
N SER A 266 11.62 -7.35 -17.82
CA SER A 266 12.46 -8.50 -17.49
C SER A 266 13.91 -8.08 -17.29
N VAL A 267 14.57 -8.73 -16.33
CA VAL A 267 15.99 -8.50 -16.01
C VAL A 267 16.66 -9.80 -15.57
N LYS A 268 17.95 -9.96 -15.88
CA LYS A 268 18.73 -11.11 -15.39
C LYS A 268 18.92 -10.97 -13.88
N CYS A 269 18.54 -12.00 -13.13
CA CYS A 269 18.54 -11.99 -11.68
C CYS A 269 19.42 -13.13 -11.13
N GLY A 270 20.35 -12.77 -10.25
CA GLY A 270 21.23 -13.69 -9.51
C GLY A 270 20.81 -13.95 -8.07
N TYR A 271 19.68 -13.41 -7.62
CA TYR A 271 19.18 -13.55 -6.25
C TYR A 271 18.29 -14.79 -6.09
N TRP A 272 18.30 -15.34 -4.89
CA TRP A 272 17.43 -16.43 -4.49
C TRP A 272 15.99 -15.93 -4.24
N PRO A 273 14.96 -16.75 -4.48
CA PRO A 273 13.57 -16.41 -4.16
C PRO A 273 13.40 -15.87 -2.73
N SER A 274 14.04 -16.51 -1.74
CA SER A 274 14.02 -16.09 -0.33
C SER A 274 14.68 -14.73 -0.09
N GLU A 275 15.77 -14.41 -0.79
CA GLU A 275 16.44 -13.11 -0.74
C GLU A 275 15.53 -12.01 -1.30
N ILE A 276 14.89 -12.25 -2.45
CA ILE A 276 13.95 -11.32 -3.08
C ILE A 276 12.75 -11.09 -2.15
N PHE A 277 12.21 -12.14 -1.57
CA PHE A 277 11.10 -12.06 -0.62
C PHE A 277 11.42 -11.21 0.60
N GLY A 278 12.58 -11.44 1.23
CA GLY A 278 13.02 -10.65 2.38
C GLY A 278 13.29 -9.18 2.04
N ARG A 279 13.62 -8.87 0.79
CA ARG A 279 13.71 -7.48 0.30
C ARG A 279 12.33 -6.86 0.11
N LEU A 280 11.41 -7.58 -0.54
CA LEU A 280 10.05 -7.11 -0.76
C LEU A 280 9.29 -6.87 0.53
N ARG A 281 9.34 -7.77 1.54
CA ARG A 281 8.69 -7.55 2.84
C ARG A 281 9.19 -6.29 3.56
N ARG A 282 10.51 -6.04 3.52
CA ARG A 282 11.10 -4.81 4.11
C ARG A 282 10.73 -3.54 3.34
N GLN A 283 10.59 -3.66 2.03
CA GLN A 283 10.24 -2.53 1.20
C GLN A 283 8.71 -2.27 1.26
N ASN A 284 7.89 -3.22 0.85
CA ASN A 284 6.47 -3.02 0.59
C ASN A 284 5.62 -4.03 1.40
N PRO A 285 5.52 -3.88 2.74
CA PRO A 285 4.71 -4.79 3.55
C PRO A 285 3.26 -4.78 3.08
N SER A 286 2.68 -5.97 2.90
CA SER A 286 1.38 -6.13 2.27
C SER A 286 0.50 -7.17 3.00
N PRO A 287 -0.83 -7.15 2.78
CA PRO A 287 -1.72 -8.18 3.34
C PRO A 287 -1.52 -9.57 2.74
N TYR A 288 -0.93 -9.66 1.54
CA TYR A 288 -0.66 -10.92 0.84
C TYR A 288 0.79 -10.97 0.34
N ASP A 289 1.71 -11.27 1.23
CA ASP A 289 3.11 -11.54 0.92
C ASP A 289 3.30 -13.03 0.62
N PHE A 290 4.06 -13.39 -0.41
CA PHE A 290 4.25 -14.79 -0.78
C PHE A 290 5.57 -15.12 -1.47
N VAL A 291 5.99 -16.37 -1.26
CA VAL A 291 6.95 -17.12 -2.08
C VAL A 291 6.31 -18.44 -2.46
N ILE A 292 6.17 -18.71 -3.74
CA ILE A 292 5.66 -19.98 -4.24
C ILE A 292 6.71 -20.57 -5.15
N ASN A 293 7.34 -21.68 -4.73
CA ASN A 293 8.26 -22.43 -5.56
C ASN A 293 7.51 -23.55 -6.28
N LEU A 294 7.20 -23.32 -7.56
CA LEU A 294 6.49 -24.26 -8.42
C LEU A 294 7.44 -25.32 -9.02
N GLY A 295 8.73 -25.24 -8.69
CA GLY A 295 9.78 -26.06 -9.26
C GLY A 295 10.63 -25.24 -10.22
N ASP A 296 10.27 -25.19 -11.51
CA ASP A 296 11.09 -24.55 -12.55
C ASP A 296 10.84 -23.05 -12.66
N GLU A 297 9.74 -22.58 -12.09
CA GLU A 297 9.41 -21.17 -11.93
C GLU A 297 9.05 -20.86 -10.46
N GLN A 298 9.25 -19.61 -10.06
CA GLN A 298 8.92 -19.12 -8.73
C GLN A 298 8.12 -17.82 -8.84
N LEU A 299 7.15 -17.67 -7.94
CA LEU A 299 6.37 -16.44 -7.79
C LEU A 299 6.70 -15.82 -6.44
N ILE A 300 7.18 -14.58 -6.45
CA ILE A 300 7.56 -13.85 -5.25
C ILE A 300 6.86 -12.50 -5.28
N GLY A 301 6.01 -12.19 -4.31
CA GLY A 301 5.19 -11.00 -4.38
C GLY A 301 4.75 -10.45 -3.03
N ALA A 302 4.25 -9.22 -3.11
CA ALA A 302 3.68 -8.45 -2.01
C ALA A 302 2.41 -7.77 -2.54
N SER A 303 1.30 -8.51 -2.53
CA SER A 303 0.05 -8.07 -3.14
C SER A 303 -0.80 -7.25 -2.15
N PRO A 304 -1.21 -6.03 -2.53
CA PRO A 304 -2.07 -5.20 -1.70
C PRO A 304 -3.54 -5.65 -1.74
N GLU A 305 -3.95 -6.45 -2.72
CA GLU A 305 -5.34 -6.66 -3.06
C GLU A 305 -5.81 -8.10 -2.79
N MET A 306 -6.85 -8.21 -1.95
CA MET A 306 -7.60 -9.44 -1.74
C MET A 306 -8.35 -9.79 -3.02
N PHE A 307 -8.23 -11.04 -3.48
CA PHE A 307 -9.08 -11.52 -4.57
C PHE A 307 -10.45 -11.91 -4.03
N VAL A 308 -10.53 -13.03 -3.30
CA VAL A 308 -11.74 -13.50 -2.62
C VAL A 308 -11.34 -14.16 -1.31
N ARG A 309 -12.06 -13.83 -0.24
CA ARG A 309 -12.03 -14.58 1.00
C ARG A 309 -13.41 -15.15 1.31
N VAL A 310 -13.45 -16.41 1.70
CA VAL A 310 -14.65 -17.09 2.20
C VAL A 310 -14.33 -17.67 3.55
N ASP A 311 -15.09 -17.24 4.55
CA ASP A 311 -15.09 -17.79 5.89
C ASP A 311 -16.52 -18.25 6.22
N ASP A 312 -16.67 -19.55 6.50
CA ASP A 312 -17.94 -20.26 6.55
C ASP A 312 -18.84 -20.04 5.31
N LYS A 313 -19.80 -19.12 5.42
CA LYS A 313 -20.76 -18.74 4.38
C LYS A 313 -20.68 -17.24 4.04
N VAL A 314 -19.67 -16.54 4.54
CA VAL A 314 -19.46 -15.11 4.24
C VAL A 314 -18.38 -14.99 3.18
N VAL A 315 -18.75 -14.42 2.03
CA VAL A 315 -17.80 -14.03 0.98
C VAL A 315 -17.48 -12.55 1.12
N GLU A 316 -16.21 -12.20 1.01
CA GLU A 316 -15.76 -10.83 1.01
C GLU A 316 -14.64 -10.56 0.02
N THR A 317 -14.58 -9.32 -0.44
CA THR A 317 -13.55 -8.79 -1.32
C THR A 317 -13.33 -7.33 -0.98
N CYS A 318 -12.23 -6.77 -1.48
CA CYS A 318 -11.91 -5.38 -1.23
C CYS A 318 -11.30 -4.71 -2.46
N PRO A 319 -12.14 -4.23 -3.39
CA PRO A 319 -11.68 -3.53 -4.58
C PRO A 319 -10.83 -2.30 -4.22
N ILE A 320 -9.69 -2.14 -4.90
CA ILE A 320 -8.75 -1.04 -4.68
C ILE A 320 -8.64 -0.21 -5.96
N SER A 321 -8.74 1.12 -5.83
CA SER A 321 -8.32 2.07 -6.87
C SER A 321 -7.86 3.37 -6.19
N GLY A 322 -7.06 4.16 -6.90
CA GLY A 322 -6.41 5.35 -6.37
C GLY A 322 -5.21 5.02 -5.47
N THR A 323 -4.08 5.66 -5.76
CA THR A 323 -2.84 5.51 -4.99
C THR A 323 -2.10 6.83 -4.93
N VAL A 324 -1.72 7.26 -3.73
CA VAL A 324 -0.81 8.40 -3.54
C VAL A 324 0.35 7.99 -2.65
N ARG A 325 1.51 8.62 -2.82
CA ARG A 325 2.68 8.39 -1.96
C ARG A 325 2.47 9.02 -0.59
N ARG A 326 3.15 8.48 0.42
CA ARG A 326 3.33 9.17 1.72
C ARG A 326 4.12 10.46 1.50
N GLY A 327 3.75 11.49 2.25
CA GLY A 327 4.54 12.71 2.38
C GLY A 327 5.76 12.51 3.28
N GLU A 328 6.63 13.51 3.35
CA GLU A 328 7.80 13.48 4.25
C GLU A 328 7.40 13.68 5.72
N ASN A 329 6.21 14.22 5.97
CA ASN A 329 5.69 14.55 7.28
C ASN A 329 4.15 14.40 7.34
N PRO A 330 3.53 14.45 8.54
CA PRO A 330 2.09 14.29 8.70
C PRO A 330 1.23 15.34 7.98
N MET A 331 1.74 16.55 7.73
CA MET A 331 0.99 17.60 7.02
C MET A 331 0.89 17.27 5.53
N GLU A 332 2.00 16.85 4.94
CA GLU A 332 2.00 16.37 3.56
C GLU A 332 1.17 15.09 3.40
N ASP A 333 1.24 14.15 4.35
CA ASP A 333 0.37 12.97 4.36
C ASP A 333 -1.12 13.38 4.30
N ALA A 334 -1.53 14.37 5.10
CA ALA A 334 -2.91 14.87 5.09
C ALA A 334 -3.30 15.48 3.73
N GLU A 335 -2.42 16.26 3.10
CA GLU A 335 -2.67 16.81 1.76
C GLU A 335 -2.73 15.73 0.68
N GLN A 336 -1.83 14.74 0.71
CA GLN A 336 -1.86 13.60 -0.22
C GLN A 336 -3.17 12.81 -0.09
N ILE A 337 -3.59 12.52 1.14
CA ILE A 337 -4.89 11.87 1.41
C ILE A 337 -6.05 12.71 0.87
N ARG A 338 -6.03 14.04 1.09
CA ARG A 338 -7.07 14.94 0.59
C ARG A 338 -7.12 14.94 -0.93
N LEU A 339 -5.98 14.94 -1.61
CA LEU A 339 -5.89 14.83 -3.07
C LEU A 339 -6.49 13.50 -3.56
N LEU A 340 -6.12 12.38 -2.93
CA LEU A 340 -6.69 11.06 -3.25
C LEU A 340 -8.22 11.02 -3.07
N LEU A 341 -8.73 11.55 -1.96
CA LEU A 341 -10.16 11.57 -1.66
C LEU A 341 -10.96 12.54 -2.54
N THR A 342 -10.33 13.57 -3.10
CA THR A 342 -10.99 14.53 -4.00
C THR A 342 -10.79 14.22 -5.50
N SER A 343 -10.00 13.19 -5.82
CA SER A 343 -9.81 12.72 -7.20
C SER A 343 -11.08 12.08 -7.75
N LYS A 344 -11.69 12.75 -8.74
CA LYS A 344 -12.88 12.25 -9.44
C LYS A 344 -12.59 11.04 -10.33
N LYS A 345 -11.38 10.94 -10.88
CA LYS A 345 -10.92 9.80 -11.69
C LYS A 345 -10.93 8.53 -10.83
N ASP A 346 -10.19 8.56 -9.72
CA ASP A 346 -10.05 7.41 -8.82
C ASP A 346 -11.40 7.02 -8.19
N GLU A 347 -12.26 8.00 -7.88
CA GLU A 347 -13.62 7.75 -7.42
C GLU A 347 -14.47 6.98 -8.44
N SER A 348 -14.37 7.36 -9.71
CA SER A 348 -15.12 6.72 -10.80
C SER A 348 -14.62 5.30 -11.06
N GLU A 349 -13.31 5.10 -11.09
CA GLU A 349 -12.69 3.77 -11.24
C GLU A 349 -13.11 2.82 -10.12
N LEU A 350 -12.98 3.27 -8.86
CA LEU A 350 -13.35 2.45 -7.71
C LEU A 350 -14.84 2.13 -7.72
N THR A 351 -15.70 3.09 -8.09
CA THR A 351 -17.14 2.85 -8.18
C THR A 351 -17.48 1.73 -9.17
N MET A 352 -16.86 1.73 -10.35
CA MET A 352 -17.09 0.67 -11.34
C MET A 352 -16.61 -0.70 -10.85
N CYS A 353 -15.41 -0.75 -10.25
CA CYS A 353 -14.87 -1.98 -9.68
C CYS A 353 -15.79 -2.55 -8.58
N THR A 354 -16.31 -1.69 -7.71
CA THR A 354 -17.25 -2.07 -6.65
C THR A 354 -18.59 -2.55 -7.21
N ASP A 355 -19.13 -1.93 -8.26
CA ASP A 355 -20.39 -2.39 -8.85
C ASP A 355 -20.26 -3.73 -9.58
N VAL A 356 -19.13 -3.97 -10.26
CA VAL A 356 -18.83 -5.29 -10.84
C VAL A 356 -18.69 -6.35 -9.75
N ASP A 357 -17.99 -6.03 -8.66
CA ASP A 357 -17.85 -6.92 -7.52
C ASP A 357 -19.19 -7.25 -6.84
N ARG A 358 -20.07 -6.26 -6.67
CA ARG A 358 -21.44 -6.47 -6.17
C ARG A 358 -22.27 -7.33 -7.11
N ASN A 359 -22.12 -7.15 -8.42
CA ASN A 359 -22.75 -8.00 -9.43
C ASN A 359 -22.28 -9.46 -9.30
N ASP A 360 -20.96 -9.68 -9.16
CA ASP A 360 -20.39 -11.02 -9.05
C ASP A 360 -20.91 -11.75 -7.81
N LYS A 361 -20.97 -11.06 -6.65
CA LYS A 361 -21.58 -11.59 -5.43
C LYS A 361 -23.07 -11.87 -5.57
N SER A 362 -23.80 -11.00 -6.26
CA SER A 362 -25.26 -11.14 -6.41
C SER A 362 -25.65 -12.44 -7.12
N ARG A 363 -24.76 -13.03 -7.93
CA ARG A 363 -24.99 -14.33 -8.59
C ARG A 363 -25.00 -15.51 -7.62
N ILE A 364 -24.33 -15.40 -6.47
CA ILE A 364 -24.05 -16.54 -5.55
C ILE A 364 -24.52 -16.30 -4.11
N CYS A 365 -24.88 -15.06 -3.77
CA CYS A 365 -25.30 -14.69 -2.44
C CYS A 365 -26.82 -14.77 -2.26
N VAL A 366 -27.26 -14.87 -1.01
CA VAL A 366 -28.66 -14.73 -0.60
C VAL A 366 -29.14 -13.34 -1.04
N PRO A 367 -30.29 -13.21 -1.73
CA PRO A 367 -30.81 -11.91 -2.14
C PRO A 367 -30.90 -10.93 -0.98
N GLY A 368 -30.38 -9.71 -1.17
CA GLY A 368 -30.35 -8.67 -0.14
C GLY A 368 -29.19 -8.77 0.88
N SER A 369 -28.36 -9.83 0.83
CA SER A 369 -27.22 -9.96 1.75
C SER A 369 -25.95 -9.24 1.31
N VAL A 370 -25.86 -8.79 0.05
CA VAL A 370 -24.68 -8.08 -0.48
C VAL A 370 -24.66 -6.65 0.06
N GLN A 371 -23.62 -6.32 0.82
CA GLN A 371 -23.48 -5.05 1.54
C GLN A 371 -22.12 -4.41 1.27
N LEU A 372 -22.13 -3.10 1.02
CA LEU A 372 -20.94 -2.26 1.01
C LEU A 372 -20.67 -1.81 2.45
N ILE A 373 -19.72 -2.47 3.12
CA ILE A 373 -19.37 -2.26 4.53
C ILE A 373 -18.51 -1.00 4.70
N GLY A 374 -17.66 -0.71 3.70
CA GLY A 374 -16.81 0.47 3.68
C GLY A 374 -16.70 1.02 2.27
N ARG A 375 -16.72 2.35 2.14
CA ARG A 375 -16.57 3.06 0.86
C ARG A 375 -15.44 4.07 0.93
N ARG A 376 -14.53 4.02 -0.04
CA ARG A 376 -13.36 4.91 -0.19
C ARG A 376 -12.59 5.08 1.12
N MET A 377 -12.44 3.98 1.86
CA MET A 377 -11.65 3.99 3.09
C MET A 377 -10.18 4.19 2.73
N VAL A 378 -9.51 5.06 3.46
CA VAL A 378 -8.07 5.26 3.28
C VAL A 378 -7.32 4.19 4.04
N GLU A 379 -6.60 3.35 3.31
CA GLU A 379 -5.67 2.38 3.88
C GLU A 379 -4.24 2.92 3.81
N SER A 380 -3.65 3.09 4.99
CA SER A 380 -2.31 3.62 5.16
C SER A 380 -1.30 2.50 5.16
N TYR A 381 -0.35 2.56 4.24
CA TYR A 381 0.83 1.69 4.19
C TYR A 381 2.08 2.50 4.53
N SER A 382 3.22 1.83 4.68
CA SER A 382 4.48 2.48 5.05
C SER A 382 4.93 3.55 4.04
N ARG A 383 4.56 3.42 2.75
CA ARG A 383 4.99 4.33 1.67
C ARG A 383 3.89 4.94 0.82
N LEU A 384 2.67 4.48 0.96
CA LEU A 384 1.55 4.95 0.15
C LEU A 384 0.23 4.90 0.92
N PHE A 385 -0.78 5.56 0.34
CA PHE A 385 -2.18 5.43 0.71
C PHE A 385 -2.97 4.85 -0.47
N HIS A 386 -3.94 3.99 -0.17
CA HIS A 386 -4.91 3.48 -1.12
C HIS A 386 -6.33 3.85 -0.69
N THR A 387 -7.23 4.06 -1.66
CA THR A 387 -8.67 4.03 -1.39
C THR A 387 -9.22 2.64 -1.65
N VAL A 388 -10.00 2.14 -0.69
CA VAL A 388 -10.49 0.77 -0.73
C VAL A 388 -11.96 0.72 -0.35
N ASP A 389 -12.72 -0.07 -1.10
CA ASP A 389 -14.09 -0.47 -0.76
C ASP A 389 -14.07 -1.85 -0.10
N HIS A 390 -15.03 -2.13 0.77
CA HIS A 390 -15.18 -3.45 1.41
C HIS A 390 -16.58 -3.97 1.19
N VAL A 391 -16.69 -5.07 0.44
CA VAL A 391 -17.97 -5.66 0.08
C VAL A 391 -18.07 -7.06 0.67
N ARG A 392 -19.20 -7.34 1.33
CA ARG A 392 -19.52 -8.65 1.91
C ARG A 392 -20.84 -9.18 1.39
N GLY A 393 -21.02 -10.49 1.40
CA GLY A 393 -22.28 -11.17 1.11
C GLY A 393 -22.37 -12.52 1.80
N ALA A 394 -23.59 -13.01 2.02
CA ALA A 394 -23.82 -14.35 2.53
C ALA A 394 -24.06 -15.31 1.36
N LEU A 395 -23.23 -16.32 1.19
CA LEU A 395 -23.38 -17.36 0.17
C LEU A 395 -24.70 -18.11 0.37
N ARG A 396 -25.35 -18.48 -0.74
CA ARG A 396 -26.51 -19.37 -0.69
C ARG A 396 -26.12 -20.78 -0.21
N ASP A 397 -27.11 -21.53 0.24
CA ASP A 397 -26.91 -22.91 0.69
C ASP A 397 -26.40 -23.82 -0.43
N ASP A 398 -26.83 -23.55 -1.68
CA ASP A 398 -26.44 -24.29 -2.88
C ASP A 398 -25.12 -23.82 -3.51
N CYS A 399 -24.42 -22.89 -2.86
CA CYS A 399 -23.14 -22.35 -3.30
C CYS A 399 -22.01 -22.65 -2.30
N ASP A 400 -20.80 -22.82 -2.83
CA ASP A 400 -19.58 -23.07 -2.08
C ASP A 400 -18.49 -21.99 -2.31
N MET A 401 -17.33 -22.17 -1.69
CA MET A 401 -16.19 -21.25 -1.83
C MET A 401 -15.66 -21.16 -3.27
N PHE A 402 -15.84 -22.19 -4.09
CA PHE A 402 -15.42 -22.16 -5.49
C PHE A 402 -16.43 -21.43 -6.36
N ASP A 403 -17.73 -21.45 -6.01
CA ASP A 403 -18.71 -20.55 -6.64
C ASP A 403 -18.34 -19.08 -6.39
N ALA A 404 -17.87 -18.77 -5.17
CA ALA A 404 -17.31 -17.45 -4.85
C ALA A 404 -16.08 -17.12 -5.71
N PHE A 405 -15.07 -17.99 -5.72
CA PHE A 405 -13.87 -17.79 -6.50
C PHE A 405 -14.15 -17.59 -8.01
N LEU A 406 -14.94 -18.49 -8.60
CA LEU A 406 -15.24 -18.52 -10.03
C LEU A 406 -16.10 -17.33 -10.48
N SER A 407 -17.08 -16.92 -9.68
CA SER A 407 -17.97 -15.80 -10.05
C SER A 407 -17.24 -14.46 -10.09
N HIS A 408 -16.18 -14.30 -9.29
CA HIS A 408 -15.35 -13.09 -9.29
C HIS A 408 -14.25 -13.12 -10.35
N MET A 409 -14.08 -14.24 -11.07
CA MET A 409 -12.92 -14.44 -11.93
C MET A 409 -12.99 -13.62 -13.23
N TRP A 410 -12.00 -12.78 -13.56
CA TRP A 410 -11.04 -12.14 -12.66
C TRP A 410 -11.55 -10.76 -12.22
N ALA A 411 -10.89 -10.18 -11.22
CA ALA A 411 -11.25 -8.88 -10.69
C ALA A 411 -11.26 -7.81 -11.80
N CYS A 412 -12.19 -6.87 -11.70
CA CYS A 412 -12.34 -5.80 -12.67
C CYS A 412 -11.09 -4.92 -12.74
N THR A 413 -10.43 -4.72 -11.60
CA THR A 413 -9.13 -4.04 -11.42
C THR A 413 -8.00 -4.62 -12.26
N LEU A 414 -8.16 -5.85 -12.77
CA LEU A 414 -7.19 -6.53 -13.61
C LEU A 414 -7.73 -6.91 -14.98
N THR A 415 -8.99 -6.70 -15.28
CA THR A 415 -9.59 -7.06 -16.58
C THR A 415 -10.20 -5.84 -17.23
N GLY A 416 -11.29 -5.37 -16.65
CA GLY A 416 -12.10 -4.25 -17.06
C GLY A 416 -13.58 -4.63 -17.10
N SER A 417 -14.39 -3.82 -17.76
CA SER A 417 -15.84 -3.98 -17.77
C SER A 417 -16.45 -3.57 -19.11
N PRO A 418 -17.37 -4.37 -19.71
CA PRO A 418 -17.79 -5.71 -19.28
C PRO A 418 -16.68 -6.77 -19.43
N LYS A 419 -16.53 -7.67 -18.43
CA LYS A 419 -15.38 -8.59 -18.32
C LYS A 419 -15.08 -9.41 -19.59
N PRO A 420 -16.03 -10.09 -20.26
CA PRO A 420 -15.70 -10.93 -21.41
C PRO A 420 -15.08 -10.14 -22.57
N ILE A 421 -15.63 -8.96 -22.88
CA ILE A 421 -15.12 -8.09 -23.94
C ILE A 421 -13.78 -7.47 -23.54
N ALA A 422 -13.61 -7.09 -22.27
CA ALA A 422 -12.33 -6.59 -21.76
C ALA A 422 -11.24 -7.67 -21.89
N MET A 423 -11.53 -8.93 -21.51
CA MET A 423 -10.60 -10.05 -21.65
C MET A 423 -10.26 -10.36 -23.12
N GLN A 424 -11.22 -10.29 -24.03
CA GLN A 424 -10.94 -10.42 -25.47
C GLN A 424 -10.06 -9.28 -25.98
N THR A 425 -10.30 -8.06 -25.53
CA THR A 425 -9.51 -6.87 -25.89
C THR A 425 -8.07 -6.98 -25.38
N ILE A 426 -7.89 -7.49 -24.16
CA ILE A 426 -6.59 -7.82 -23.57
C ILE A 426 -5.85 -8.83 -24.44
N GLU A 427 -6.48 -9.96 -24.78
CA GLU A 427 -5.88 -10.98 -25.65
C GLU A 427 -5.50 -10.41 -27.03
N ASP A 428 -6.29 -9.46 -27.55
CA ASP A 428 -6.04 -8.88 -28.87
C ASP A 428 -4.91 -7.83 -28.86
N LEU A 429 -4.76 -7.05 -27.78
CA LEU A 429 -3.85 -5.89 -27.74
C LEU A 429 -2.54 -6.14 -26.98
N GLU A 430 -2.50 -7.06 -26.03
CA GLU A 430 -1.26 -7.37 -25.33
C GLU A 430 -0.27 -8.13 -26.24
N ASN A 431 1.02 -8.05 -25.89
CA ASN A 431 2.10 -8.66 -26.66
C ASN A 431 2.35 -10.12 -26.26
N SER A 432 1.87 -10.55 -25.09
CA SER A 432 2.09 -11.89 -24.54
C SER A 432 0.99 -12.34 -23.56
N PRO A 433 0.76 -13.67 -23.39
CA PRO A 433 -0.15 -14.20 -22.37
C PRO A 433 0.22 -13.72 -20.96
N ARG A 434 -0.79 -13.51 -20.12
CA ARG A 434 -0.60 -13.06 -18.73
C ARG A 434 0.00 -14.09 -17.81
N ARG A 435 -0.18 -15.38 -18.11
CA ARG A 435 0.21 -16.50 -17.24
C ARG A 435 -0.35 -16.26 -15.83
N TRP A 436 0.50 -15.93 -14.86
CA TRP A 436 0.11 -15.71 -13.47
C TRP A 436 -0.44 -14.31 -13.19
N TYR A 437 -0.05 -13.29 -13.97
CA TYR A 437 -0.41 -11.89 -13.69
C TYR A 437 -1.92 -11.66 -13.77
N GLY A 438 -2.49 -11.09 -12.71
CA GLY A 438 -3.94 -10.86 -12.60
C GLY A 438 -4.77 -12.11 -12.35
N GLY A 439 -4.12 -13.26 -12.15
CA GLY A 439 -4.74 -14.43 -11.53
C GLY A 439 -4.78 -14.29 -10.01
N SER A 440 -4.63 -15.39 -9.29
CA SER A 440 -4.69 -15.41 -7.83
C SER A 440 -3.68 -16.35 -7.18
N ILE A 441 -3.30 -16.05 -5.94
CA ILE A 441 -2.49 -16.88 -5.06
C ILE A 441 -3.22 -17.06 -3.73
N GLY A 442 -2.89 -18.12 -3.01
CA GLY A 442 -3.40 -18.35 -1.67
C GLY A 442 -3.69 -19.82 -1.42
N PHE A 443 -4.76 -20.07 -0.67
CA PHE A 443 -5.09 -21.41 -0.23
C PHE A 443 -6.57 -21.59 0.10
N PHE A 444 -6.99 -22.85 0.15
CA PHE A 444 -8.29 -23.26 0.67
C PHE A 444 -8.15 -24.51 1.54
N THR A 445 -9.04 -24.64 2.50
CA THR A 445 -9.04 -25.69 3.51
C THR A 445 -10.17 -26.69 3.26
N PHE A 446 -10.05 -27.90 3.80
CA PHE A 446 -11.11 -28.91 3.66
C PHE A 446 -12.32 -28.66 4.58
N ASN A 447 -12.23 -27.72 5.52
CA ASN A 447 -13.40 -27.18 6.23
C ASN A 447 -14.12 -26.05 5.43
N ARG A 448 -13.79 -25.88 4.14
CA ARG A 448 -14.44 -24.98 3.16
C ARG A 448 -14.16 -23.49 3.31
N GLN A 449 -13.02 -23.13 3.87
CA GLN A 449 -12.54 -21.75 3.87
C GLN A 449 -11.62 -21.51 2.68
N LEU A 450 -11.58 -20.27 2.19
CA LEU A 450 -10.76 -19.82 1.07
C LEU A 450 -10.16 -18.48 1.42
N ASN A 451 -8.85 -18.31 1.24
CA ASN A 451 -8.18 -17.03 1.42
C ASN A 451 -7.20 -16.79 0.28
N THR A 452 -7.51 -15.79 -0.54
CA THR A 452 -6.76 -15.53 -1.77
C THR A 452 -6.50 -14.06 -2.02
N GLY A 453 -5.30 -13.77 -2.53
CA GLY A 453 -4.87 -12.48 -3.02
C GLY A 453 -4.76 -12.48 -4.55
N ILE A 454 -4.74 -11.30 -5.15
CA ILE A 454 -4.51 -11.17 -6.60
C ILE A 454 -3.01 -11.26 -6.89
N THR A 455 -2.62 -11.92 -7.97
CA THR A 455 -1.23 -12.01 -8.43
C THR A 455 -0.79 -10.73 -9.16
N ILE A 456 -0.62 -9.65 -8.40
CA ILE A 456 -0.02 -8.38 -8.82
C ILE A 456 1.21 -8.11 -7.96
N ARG A 457 2.01 -7.11 -8.34
CA ARG A 457 3.17 -6.71 -7.51
C ARG A 457 4.08 -7.92 -7.24
N THR A 458 4.32 -8.69 -8.30
CA THR A 458 4.92 -10.02 -8.28
C THR A 458 6.13 -10.05 -9.21
N VAL A 459 7.22 -10.61 -8.70
CA VAL A 459 8.36 -11.08 -9.47
C VAL A 459 8.12 -12.54 -9.84
N HIS A 460 8.02 -12.81 -11.13
CA HIS A 460 8.04 -14.16 -11.67
C HIS A 460 9.47 -14.50 -12.12
N LEU A 461 10.10 -15.45 -11.42
CA LEU A 461 11.46 -15.89 -11.66
C LEU A 461 11.44 -17.22 -12.40
N ARG A 462 12.13 -17.29 -13.55
CA ARG A 462 12.32 -18.53 -14.30
C ARG A 462 13.65 -18.48 -15.02
N ASP A 463 14.44 -19.56 -14.92
CA ASP A 463 15.75 -19.66 -15.57
C ASP A 463 16.62 -18.41 -15.37
N GLY A 464 16.69 -17.87 -14.15
CA GLY A 464 17.46 -16.68 -13.79
C GLY A 464 17.03 -15.38 -14.48
N LEU A 465 15.83 -15.35 -15.08
CA LEU A 465 15.17 -14.16 -15.58
C LEU A 465 14.05 -13.78 -14.62
N ALA A 466 14.17 -12.63 -13.97
CA ALA A 466 13.10 -12.05 -13.17
C ALA A 466 12.23 -11.19 -14.07
N SER A 467 10.91 -11.44 -14.08
CA SER A 467 9.94 -10.67 -14.84
C SER A 467 8.90 -10.06 -13.91
N VAL A 468 8.61 -8.78 -14.10
CA VAL A 468 7.59 -8.02 -13.41
C VAL A 468 6.60 -7.51 -14.45
N ARG A 469 5.32 -7.81 -14.25
CA ARG A 469 4.24 -7.33 -15.12
C ARG A 469 3.41 -6.27 -14.39
N ALA A 470 3.19 -5.13 -15.04
CA ALA A 470 2.48 -4.00 -14.46
C ALA A 470 1.47 -3.42 -15.44
N GLY A 471 0.29 -3.06 -14.94
CA GLY A 471 -0.82 -2.55 -15.72
C GLY A 471 -1.45 -1.31 -15.12
N ALA A 472 -2.30 -0.68 -15.91
CA ALA A 472 -3.07 0.50 -15.55
C ALA A 472 -4.51 0.34 -16.05
N THR A 473 -5.46 0.85 -15.27
CA THR A 473 -6.87 0.90 -15.63
C THR A 473 -7.06 2.01 -16.65
N LEU A 474 -7.58 1.65 -17.83
CA LEU A 474 -7.70 2.58 -18.93
C LEU A 474 -9.17 2.95 -19.15
N LEU A 475 -9.46 4.23 -18.96
CA LEU A 475 -10.76 4.86 -19.16
C LEU A 475 -10.73 5.77 -20.39
N TYR A 476 -11.89 6.31 -20.75
CA TYR A 476 -11.99 7.36 -21.77
C TYR A 476 -11.14 8.60 -21.42
N ASP A 477 -11.12 8.98 -20.13
CA ASP A 477 -10.41 10.15 -19.62
C ASP A 477 -8.92 9.89 -19.31
N SER A 478 -8.43 8.66 -19.51
CA SER A 478 -7.01 8.35 -19.33
C SER A 478 -6.12 9.15 -20.28
N ILE A 479 -4.95 9.56 -19.80
CA ILE A 479 -3.96 10.31 -20.58
C ILE A 479 -2.87 9.32 -21.02
N PRO A 480 -2.73 9.00 -22.32
CA PRO A 480 -1.85 7.91 -22.80
C PRO A 480 -0.43 7.91 -22.25
N ASP A 481 0.23 9.07 -22.25
CA ASP A 481 1.62 9.21 -21.78
C ASP A 481 1.75 9.06 -20.26
N GLU A 482 0.71 9.39 -19.49
CA GLU A 482 0.70 9.23 -18.04
C GLU A 482 0.51 7.76 -17.66
N GLU A 483 -0.38 7.04 -18.33
CA GLU A 483 -0.61 5.61 -18.08
C GLU A 483 0.62 4.75 -18.43
N GLU A 484 1.35 5.11 -19.50
CA GLU A 484 2.63 4.46 -19.81
C GLU A 484 3.68 4.72 -18.73
N LYS A 485 3.76 5.95 -18.18
CA LYS A 485 4.66 6.27 -17.07
C LYS A 485 4.25 5.52 -15.79
N GLU A 486 2.96 5.46 -15.50
CA GLU A 486 2.43 4.80 -14.31
C GLU A 486 2.80 3.31 -14.26
N THR A 487 2.62 2.59 -15.37
CA THR A 487 3.01 1.17 -15.44
C THR A 487 4.50 0.95 -15.23
N ARG A 488 5.36 1.84 -15.75
CA ARG A 488 6.82 1.79 -15.52
C ARG A 488 7.17 2.08 -14.05
N ILE A 489 6.50 3.03 -13.40
CA ILE A 489 6.68 3.34 -11.98
C ILE A 489 6.24 2.16 -11.10
N LYS A 490 5.08 1.55 -11.40
CA LYS A 490 4.61 0.35 -10.68
C LYS A 490 5.59 -0.81 -10.81
N ALA A 491 6.20 -1.00 -11.98
CA ALA A 491 7.20 -2.03 -12.20
C ALA A 491 8.54 -1.75 -11.52
N SER A 492 9.01 -0.49 -11.54
CA SER A 492 10.34 -0.12 -11.03
C SER A 492 10.52 -0.46 -9.54
N ALA A 493 9.46 -0.29 -8.73
CA ALA A 493 9.47 -0.64 -7.32
C ALA A 493 9.82 -2.12 -7.04
N PHE A 494 9.41 -3.03 -7.93
CA PHE A 494 9.67 -4.47 -7.80
C PHE A 494 10.96 -4.88 -8.52
N LEU A 495 11.33 -4.16 -9.59
CA LEU A 495 12.62 -4.34 -10.26
C LEU A 495 13.78 -3.99 -9.33
N GLN A 496 13.67 -2.96 -8.48
CA GLN A 496 14.69 -2.61 -7.49
C GLN A 496 15.01 -3.77 -6.53
N ALA A 497 14.03 -4.57 -6.13
CA ALA A 497 14.25 -5.73 -5.27
C ALA A 497 15.15 -6.80 -5.93
N VAL A 498 15.24 -6.81 -7.26
CA VAL A 498 16.02 -7.78 -8.05
C VAL A 498 17.24 -7.18 -8.78
N THR A 499 17.46 -5.86 -8.72
CA THR A 499 18.60 -5.17 -9.39
C THR A 499 19.59 -4.50 -8.45
N THR A 500 19.19 -4.12 -7.22
CA THR A 500 20.05 -3.38 -6.29
C THR A 500 20.24 -4.12 -4.96
N ASP A 501 21.47 -4.11 -4.42
CA ASP A 501 21.79 -4.72 -3.11
C ASP A 501 21.43 -3.83 -1.92
N GLU A 502 21.39 -2.51 -2.10
CA GLU A 502 21.12 -1.54 -1.04
C GLU A 502 19.78 -0.83 -1.24
N TYR A 503 18.94 -0.89 -0.22
CA TYR A 503 17.86 0.05 -0.03
C TYR A 503 18.38 1.13 0.93
N ALA A 504 18.70 2.31 0.40
CA ALA A 504 18.97 3.47 1.24
C ALA A 504 17.63 4.04 1.73
N PRO A 505 17.37 4.10 3.06
CA PRO A 505 16.26 4.90 3.56
C PRO A 505 16.45 6.36 3.14
N PRO A 506 15.37 7.15 2.97
CA PRO A 506 15.48 8.59 2.77
C PRO A 506 16.33 9.20 3.89
N GLU A 507 17.29 10.05 3.55
CA GLU A 507 18.06 10.81 4.53
C GLU A 507 17.12 11.76 5.27
N ASP A 508 16.98 11.58 6.59
CA ASP A 508 16.24 12.52 7.43
C ASP A 508 17.04 13.81 7.65
N ALA A 509 16.31 14.92 7.56
CA ALA A 509 16.60 16.28 8.00
C ALA A 509 17.64 17.10 7.23
N VAL A 510 17.12 18.14 6.59
CA VAL A 510 17.86 19.31 6.09
C VAL A 510 18.80 19.84 7.18
N SER A 511 20.11 19.69 6.99
CA SER A 511 21.13 20.34 7.81
C SER A 511 21.08 21.85 7.57
N MET A 512 20.40 22.59 8.44
CA MET A 512 20.42 24.06 8.41
C MET A 512 21.79 24.61 8.84
N ALA A 513 22.18 25.74 8.25
CA ALA A 513 23.39 26.47 8.62
C ALA A 513 23.34 26.85 10.11
N LYS A 514 24.30 26.38 10.90
CA LYS A 514 24.40 26.69 12.33
C LYS A 514 24.86 28.15 12.50
N ALA A 515 24.13 28.92 13.29
CA ALA A 515 24.59 30.23 13.77
C ALA A 515 25.93 30.10 14.54
N LYS A 516 26.67 31.21 14.65
CA LYS A 516 27.91 31.25 15.43
C LYS A 516 27.63 30.85 16.88
N LYS A 517 28.55 30.09 17.48
CA LYS A 517 28.43 29.38 18.76
C LYS A 517 28.26 30.28 20.02
N GLU A 518 28.03 31.59 19.86
CA GLU A 518 28.02 32.60 20.94
C GLU A 518 26.85 33.60 20.85
N THR A 519 25.85 33.39 19.98
CA THR A 519 24.70 34.32 19.86
C THR A 519 23.65 34.00 20.93
N THR A 520 23.24 35.01 21.71
CA THR A 520 22.18 34.91 22.73
C THR A 520 20.96 35.74 22.33
N VAL A 521 19.78 35.11 22.35
CA VAL A 521 18.48 35.75 22.10
C VAL A 521 17.69 35.81 23.41
N LEU A 522 17.24 37.01 23.79
CA LEU A 522 16.27 37.17 24.86
C LEU A 522 14.86 37.12 24.28
N LEU A 523 14.10 36.09 24.63
CA LEU A 523 12.69 35.97 24.25
C LEU A 523 11.79 36.43 25.41
N VAL A 524 11.02 37.48 25.17
CA VAL A 524 10.07 38.06 26.13
C VAL A 524 8.72 37.39 25.95
N ASP A 525 8.33 36.57 26.92
CA ASP A 525 7.05 35.87 27.01
C ASP A 525 5.94 36.81 27.52
N ASN A 526 5.03 37.20 26.63
CA ASN A 526 3.85 37.99 26.95
C ASN A 526 2.63 37.11 27.33
N HIS A 527 2.85 36.00 28.03
CA HIS A 527 1.82 35.05 28.46
C HIS A 527 1.09 34.34 27.30
N ASP A 528 1.84 34.00 26.26
CA ASP A 528 1.29 33.26 25.13
C ASP A 528 1.55 31.75 25.25
N SER A 529 0.58 30.95 24.82
CA SER A 529 0.69 29.48 24.94
C SER A 529 1.67 28.87 23.92
N PHE A 530 2.05 29.59 22.87
CA PHE A 530 2.93 29.16 21.79
C PHE A 530 4.40 29.57 21.99
N VAL A 531 4.71 30.30 23.07
CA VAL A 531 6.03 30.90 23.31
C VAL A 531 7.18 29.89 23.29
N HIS A 532 6.95 28.67 23.80
CA HIS A 532 7.96 27.63 23.85
C HIS A 532 8.22 26.98 22.48
N THR A 533 7.23 26.92 21.60
CA THR A 533 7.39 26.47 20.21
C THR A 533 8.21 27.48 19.42
N LEU A 534 7.89 28.77 19.54
CA LEU A 534 8.65 29.85 18.94
C LEU A 534 10.10 29.86 19.46
N ALA A 535 10.30 29.74 20.77
CA ALA A 535 11.63 29.63 21.37
C ALA A 535 12.38 28.39 20.87
N ASN A 536 11.69 27.28 20.60
CA ASN A 536 12.30 26.08 20.03
C ASN A 536 12.79 26.33 18.59
N TYR A 537 12.01 26.97 17.73
CA TYR A 537 12.44 27.33 16.37
C TYR A 537 13.69 28.21 16.39
N VAL A 538 13.74 29.18 17.31
CA VAL A 538 14.95 30.00 17.50
C VAL A 538 16.13 29.14 17.95
N ARG A 539 15.96 28.23 18.93
CA ARG A 539 17.05 27.33 19.36
C ARG A 539 17.56 26.42 18.24
N GLN A 540 16.70 25.99 17.31
CA GLN A 540 17.08 25.16 16.17
C GLN A 540 18.06 25.86 15.21
N THR A 541 18.15 27.20 15.22
CA THR A 541 19.16 27.93 14.44
C THR A 541 20.55 27.87 15.10
N GLY A 542 20.67 27.27 16.29
CA GLY A 542 21.93 27.08 17.01
C GLY A 542 22.28 28.18 18.03
N VAL A 543 21.36 29.10 18.32
CA VAL A 543 21.57 30.20 19.28
C VAL A 543 21.10 29.82 20.68
N GLU A 544 21.67 30.46 21.70
CA GLU A 544 21.16 30.37 23.07
C GLU A 544 19.90 31.21 23.23
N VAL A 545 18.84 30.66 23.83
CA VAL A 545 17.57 31.37 24.05
C VAL A 545 17.23 31.42 25.52
N ILE A 546 17.27 32.63 26.08
CA ILE A 546 16.82 32.93 27.44
C ILE A 546 15.40 33.47 27.35
N THR A 547 14.47 32.87 28.10
CA THR A 547 13.07 33.30 28.10
C THR A 547 12.72 33.98 29.41
N LEU A 548 12.27 35.24 29.36
CA LEU A 548 11.76 35.98 30.52
C LEU A 548 10.30 36.36 30.29
N ARG A 549 9.47 36.22 31.32
CA ARG A 549 8.10 36.75 31.28
C ARG A 549 8.10 38.27 31.30
N THR A 550 7.14 38.87 30.59
CA THR A 550 6.91 40.31 30.63
C THR A 550 6.75 40.82 32.07
N GLY A 551 7.14 42.07 32.32
CA GLY A 551 7.21 42.65 33.67
C GLY A 551 8.55 42.47 34.38
N PHE A 552 9.57 41.92 33.72
CA PHE A 552 10.93 41.89 34.24
C PHE A 552 11.54 43.30 34.37
N HIS A 553 12.49 43.46 35.30
CA HIS A 553 13.18 44.73 35.50
C HIS A 553 14.20 45.01 34.38
N GLU A 554 14.26 46.24 33.87
CA GLU A 554 15.07 46.58 32.67
C GLU A 554 16.57 46.28 32.81
N SER A 555 17.10 46.24 34.03
CA SER A 555 18.48 45.84 34.33
C SER A 555 18.82 44.43 33.82
N LYS A 556 17.82 43.56 33.60
CA LYS A 556 18.04 42.24 33.01
C LYS A 556 18.60 42.30 31.59
N LEU A 557 18.30 43.35 30.82
CA LEU A 557 18.92 43.56 29.50
C LEU A 557 20.43 43.83 29.64
N ASP A 558 20.83 44.52 30.70
CA ASP A 558 22.25 44.82 30.99
C ASP A 558 23.00 43.63 31.58
N GLU A 559 22.31 42.78 32.35
CA GLU A 559 22.84 41.52 32.89
C GLU A 559 23.03 40.46 31.80
N ILE A 560 22.02 40.27 30.95
CA ILE A 560 22.02 39.21 29.92
C ILE A 560 22.82 39.63 28.68
N LYS A 561 22.77 40.91 28.31
CA LYS A 561 23.39 41.46 27.09
C LYS A 561 23.03 40.64 25.83
N PRO A 562 21.74 40.47 25.51
CA PRO A 562 21.34 39.67 24.36
C PRO A 562 21.76 40.34 23.05
N ASN A 563 22.01 39.54 22.01
CA ASN A 563 22.24 40.02 20.64
C ASN A 563 20.93 40.39 19.93
N LEU A 564 19.80 39.84 20.36
CA LEU A 564 18.47 40.10 19.79
C LEU A 564 17.40 39.98 20.88
N VAL A 565 16.46 40.92 20.89
CA VAL A 565 15.25 40.85 21.72
C VAL A 565 14.08 40.37 20.86
N PHE A 566 13.56 39.20 21.19
CA PHE A 566 12.40 38.58 20.56
C PHE A 566 11.16 38.85 21.41
N ILE A 567 10.16 39.55 20.88
CA ILE A 567 8.92 39.84 21.60
C ILE A 567 7.84 38.87 21.12
N SER A 568 7.42 37.98 22.01
CA SER A 568 6.46 36.94 21.68
C SER A 568 5.06 37.49 21.39
N PRO A 569 4.17 36.67 20.82
CA PRO A 569 2.72 36.90 20.85
C PRO A 569 2.20 37.03 22.29
N GLY A 570 0.93 37.41 22.44
CA GLY A 570 0.24 37.50 23.73
C GLY A 570 -1.16 38.09 23.60
N PRO A 571 -1.97 38.03 24.65
CA PRO A 571 -3.32 38.58 24.66
C PRO A 571 -3.33 40.10 24.86
N LYS A 572 -4.51 40.73 24.72
CA LYS A 572 -4.77 42.16 25.00
C LYS A 572 -4.01 43.14 24.09
N MET A 573 -4.08 44.44 24.41
CA MET A 573 -3.34 45.48 23.67
C MET A 573 -1.86 45.52 24.08
N PRO A 574 -0.94 45.88 23.16
CA PRO A 574 0.49 45.95 23.47
C PRO A 574 0.85 46.87 24.66
N GLN A 575 0.11 47.96 24.86
CA GLN A 575 0.32 48.87 26.00
C GLN A 575 0.01 48.20 27.35
N GLU A 576 -1.05 47.39 27.41
CA GLU A 576 -1.46 46.69 28.63
C GLU A 576 -0.45 45.62 29.03
N MET A 577 0.21 45.01 28.04
CA MET A 577 1.20 43.94 28.25
C MET A 577 2.63 44.48 28.42
N GLY A 578 2.81 45.80 28.43
CA GLY A 578 4.11 46.45 28.63
C GLY A 578 5.07 46.32 27.46
N VAL A 579 4.58 45.94 26.26
CA VAL A 579 5.43 45.72 25.07
C VAL A 579 6.18 47.00 24.66
N LEU A 580 5.51 48.15 24.72
CA LEU A 580 6.13 49.44 24.36
C LEU A 580 7.34 49.78 25.23
N LYS A 581 7.29 49.41 26.52
CA LYS A 581 8.40 49.59 27.45
C LYS A 581 9.59 48.71 27.08
N VAL A 582 9.32 47.46 26.67
CA VAL A 582 10.36 46.53 26.20
C VAL A 582 11.04 47.06 24.95
N VAL A 583 10.27 47.57 23.98
CA VAL A 583 10.79 48.18 22.75
C VAL A 583 11.67 49.40 23.08
N ASP A 584 11.18 50.33 23.90
CA ASP A 584 11.94 51.51 24.36
C ASP A 584 13.27 51.13 25.04
N SER A 585 13.21 50.21 26.01
CA SER A 585 14.40 49.77 26.76
C SER A 585 15.44 49.08 25.88
N ALA A 586 15.02 48.33 24.87
CA ALA A 586 15.91 47.67 23.90
C ALA A 586 16.56 48.69 22.94
N LEU A 587 15.77 49.63 22.38
CA LEU A 587 16.30 50.65 21.48
C LEU A 587 17.28 51.61 22.16
N LYS A 588 17.03 51.99 23.42
CA LYS A 588 17.99 52.79 24.22
C LYS A 588 19.37 52.13 24.37
N ARG A 589 19.43 50.81 24.18
CA ARG A 589 20.65 49.99 24.24
C ARG A 589 21.16 49.59 22.86
N ASN A 590 20.57 50.14 21.79
CA ASN A 590 20.85 49.77 20.39
C ASN A 590 20.70 48.26 20.12
N LEU A 591 19.79 47.60 20.84
CA LEU A 591 19.54 46.17 20.66
C LEU A 591 18.59 45.94 19.47
N PRO A 592 18.91 44.99 18.58
CA PRO A 592 17.99 44.50 17.56
C PRO A 592 16.69 43.94 18.17
N ILE A 593 15.58 44.10 17.47
CA ILE A 593 14.26 43.67 17.94
C ILE A 593 13.53 42.91 16.83
N PHE A 594 12.95 41.76 17.20
CA PHE A 594 11.97 41.08 16.37
C PHE A 594 10.67 40.83 17.13
N GLY A 595 9.53 41.21 16.55
CA GLY A 595 8.21 41.02 17.16
C GLY A 595 7.32 40.06 16.39
N VAL A 596 6.59 39.20 17.11
CA VAL A 596 5.57 38.30 16.54
C VAL A 596 4.20 38.64 17.12
N CYS A 597 3.19 38.78 16.27
CA CYS A 597 1.80 39.06 16.63
C CYS A 597 1.64 40.29 17.57
N LEU A 598 1.49 40.09 18.89
CA LEU A 598 1.46 41.18 19.86
C LEU A 598 2.74 42.03 19.82
N GLY A 599 3.91 41.39 19.62
CA GLY A 599 5.17 42.09 19.42
C GLY A 599 5.18 42.96 18.16
N HIS A 600 4.59 42.49 17.06
CA HIS A 600 4.41 43.26 15.82
C HIS A 600 3.51 44.48 16.03
N GLN A 601 2.37 44.28 16.68
CA GLN A 601 1.44 45.36 17.02
C GLN A 601 2.10 46.40 17.93
N GLY A 602 2.88 45.95 18.92
CA GLY A 602 3.61 46.83 19.83
C GLY A 602 4.72 47.62 19.16
N ILE A 603 5.45 47.03 18.22
CA ILE A 603 6.45 47.73 17.41
C ILE A 603 5.78 48.80 16.54
N GLY A 604 4.73 48.45 15.80
CA GLY A 604 3.98 49.41 14.98
C GLY A 604 3.49 50.59 15.82
N GLN A 605 2.87 50.29 16.96
CA GLN A 605 2.35 51.29 17.88
C GLN A 605 3.42 52.17 18.53
N TYR A 606 4.57 51.60 18.90
CA TYR A 606 5.68 52.35 19.50
C TYR A 606 6.22 53.44 18.55
N PHE A 607 6.32 53.13 17.25
CA PHE A 607 6.78 54.09 16.24
C PHE A 607 5.69 55.07 15.77
N GLY A 608 4.44 54.90 16.20
CA GLY A 608 3.34 55.84 15.95
C GLY A 608 2.24 55.33 15.02
N ALA A 609 2.24 54.05 14.63
CA ALA A 609 1.12 53.48 13.90
C ALA A 609 -0.10 53.25 14.80
N GLU A 610 -1.30 53.40 14.26
CA GLU A 610 -2.53 53.07 14.97
C GLU A 610 -2.88 51.58 14.84
N LEU A 611 -3.50 51.04 15.88
CA LEU A 611 -4.06 49.69 15.86
C LEU A 611 -5.55 49.73 15.55
N GLY A 612 -6.00 48.83 14.69
CA GLY A 612 -7.41 48.57 14.39
C GLY A 612 -7.85 47.21 14.94
N ILE A 613 -9.16 46.98 14.94
CA ILE A 613 -9.75 45.68 15.23
C ILE A 613 -10.35 45.16 13.92
N LEU A 614 -10.01 43.93 13.54
CA LEU A 614 -10.57 43.27 12.38
C LEU A 614 -12.09 43.13 12.54
N LYS A 615 -12.82 43.33 11.44
CA LYS A 615 -14.28 43.11 11.41
C LYS A 615 -14.64 41.68 11.85
N GLU A 616 -13.83 40.72 11.42
CA GLU A 616 -13.91 39.32 11.81
C GLU A 616 -12.57 38.87 12.41
N PRO A 617 -12.54 38.43 13.67
CA PRO A 617 -11.33 37.86 14.27
C PRO A 617 -10.81 36.65 13.50
N VAL A 618 -9.48 36.51 13.45
CA VAL A 618 -8.82 35.39 12.77
C VAL A 618 -8.00 34.62 13.81
N HIS A 619 -8.59 33.55 14.36
CA HIS A 619 -7.98 32.70 15.38
C HIS A 619 -7.88 31.26 14.87
N GLY A 620 -6.66 30.76 14.66
CA GLY A 620 -6.43 29.39 14.17
C GLY A 620 -6.83 29.20 12.72
N LYS A 621 -6.70 30.23 11.90
CA LYS A 621 -6.93 30.18 10.45
C LYS A 621 -5.67 30.63 9.72
N ASP A 622 -5.47 30.10 8.53
CA ASP A 622 -4.41 30.52 7.64
C ASP A 622 -4.89 31.60 6.67
N SER A 623 -3.95 32.29 6.03
CA SER A 623 -4.21 33.24 4.95
C SER A 623 -2.99 33.32 4.05
N MET A 624 -3.21 33.58 2.75
CA MET A 624 -2.11 33.87 1.83
C MET A 624 -1.49 35.22 2.18
N VAL A 625 -0.17 35.22 2.38
CA VAL A 625 0.64 36.39 2.69
C VAL A 625 1.55 36.69 1.49
N HIS A 626 1.42 37.90 0.97
CA HIS A 626 2.28 38.47 -0.05
C HIS A 626 3.36 39.34 0.60
N HIS A 627 4.60 39.27 0.11
CA HIS A 627 5.72 40.02 0.67
C HIS A 627 6.62 40.63 -0.40
N ASP A 628 7.65 41.35 0.04
CA ASP A 628 8.62 42.06 -0.82
C ASP A 628 9.83 41.23 -1.27
N GLU A 629 9.95 39.99 -0.77
CA GLU A 629 11.04 39.03 -1.05
C GLU A 629 12.41 39.48 -0.52
N LYS A 630 12.40 40.45 0.40
CA LYS A 630 13.60 41.04 1.00
C LYS A 630 13.66 40.76 2.50
N GLY A 631 14.82 41.06 3.09
CA GLY A 631 15.05 40.94 4.53
C GLY A 631 14.67 39.55 5.05
N ILE A 632 13.79 39.51 6.04
CA ILE A 632 13.34 38.27 6.70
C ILE A 632 12.55 37.33 5.76
N PHE A 633 12.05 37.83 4.62
CA PHE A 633 11.33 37.08 3.60
C PHE A 633 12.20 36.63 2.42
N LYS A 634 13.52 36.80 2.51
CA LYS A 634 14.45 36.32 1.50
C LYS A 634 14.30 34.79 1.32
N ASN A 635 14.20 34.34 0.08
CA ASN A 635 14.03 32.93 -0.30
C ASN A 635 12.75 32.27 0.24
N ILE A 636 11.73 33.05 0.58
CA ILE A 636 10.40 32.57 0.94
C ILE A 636 9.49 32.65 -0.31
N PRO A 637 8.66 31.65 -0.60
CA PRO A 637 7.68 31.70 -1.68
C PRO A 637 6.69 32.87 -1.51
N ASN A 638 6.34 33.53 -2.61
CA ASN A 638 5.45 34.68 -2.61
C ASN A 638 4.27 34.46 -3.59
N PRO A 639 3.03 34.30 -3.10
CA PRO A 639 2.64 34.26 -1.69
C PRO A 639 2.91 32.91 -1.00
N PHE A 640 2.83 32.88 0.33
CA PHE A 640 2.83 31.65 1.14
C PHE A 640 1.66 31.65 2.14
N SER A 641 1.25 30.47 2.63
CA SER A 641 0.21 30.37 3.66
C SER A 641 0.79 30.55 5.07
N ALA A 642 0.14 31.40 5.89
CA ALA A 642 0.59 31.69 7.24
C ALA A 642 -0.54 31.66 8.29
N GLY A 643 -0.27 31.04 9.43
CA GLY A 643 -1.20 30.95 10.56
C GLY A 643 -1.42 32.26 11.30
N ARG A 644 -2.68 32.62 11.54
CA ARG A 644 -3.09 33.86 12.21
C ARG A 644 -3.88 33.57 13.49
N TYR A 645 -3.52 34.29 14.56
CA TYR A 645 -4.20 34.29 15.86
C TYR A 645 -4.36 35.71 16.39
N HIS A 646 -5.03 36.58 15.62
CA HIS A 646 -5.18 37.98 16.00
C HIS A 646 -6.56 38.54 15.66
N SER A 647 -7.00 39.47 16.51
CA SER A 647 -8.13 40.36 16.26
C SER A 647 -7.68 41.79 15.99
N ILE A 648 -6.45 42.13 16.42
CA ILE A 648 -5.88 43.47 16.36
C ILE A 648 -4.83 43.47 15.25
N PHE A 649 -4.79 44.54 14.46
CA PHE A 649 -3.82 44.69 13.38
C PHE A 649 -3.33 46.14 13.29
N VAL A 650 -2.17 46.34 12.67
CA VAL A 650 -1.65 47.68 12.37
C VAL A 650 -2.41 48.28 11.18
N LYS A 651 -2.99 49.48 11.34
CA LYS A 651 -3.71 50.16 10.25
C LYS A 651 -2.72 50.63 9.18
N PRO A 652 -2.84 50.17 7.92
CA PRO A 652 -1.91 50.50 6.83
C PRO A 652 -1.64 52.01 6.67
N ASP A 653 -2.69 52.82 6.68
CA ASP A 653 -2.61 54.26 6.35
C ASP A 653 -2.00 55.11 7.45
N THR A 654 -1.69 54.49 8.60
CA THR A 654 -1.11 55.16 9.77
C THR A 654 0.34 54.75 10.01
N VAL A 655 0.89 53.84 9.19
CA VAL A 655 2.27 53.40 9.34
C VAL A 655 3.20 54.59 9.05
N PRO A 656 4.05 54.99 10.00
CA PRO A 656 4.90 56.17 9.88
C PRO A 656 6.02 55.94 8.87
N ASP A 657 6.58 57.03 8.33
CA ASP A 657 7.63 57.00 7.29
C ASP A 657 8.90 56.24 7.71
N CYS A 658 9.17 56.06 9.00
CA CYS A 658 10.33 55.30 9.47
C CYS A 658 10.16 53.78 9.34
N LEU A 659 8.92 53.29 9.17
CA LEU A 659 8.60 51.89 8.96
C LEU A 659 8.23 51.61 7.50
N GLU A 660 8.56 50.41 7.04
CA GLU A 660 8.16 49.86 5.75
C GLU A 660 7.28 48.63 5.97
N ILE A 661 6.20 48.53 5.19
CA ILE A 661 5.31 47.37 5.20
C ILE A 661 5.89 46.32 4.27
N THR A 662 6.42 45.24 4.85
CA THR A 662 7.15 44.19 4.13
C THR A 662 6.27 43.01 3.72
N ALA A 663 5.09 42.84 4.35
CA ALA A 663 4.13 41.81 3.97
C ALA A 663 2.68 42.21 4.24
N ARG A 664 1.74 41.66 3.45
CA ARG A 664 0.29 41.89 3.53
C ARG A 664 -0.51 40.64 3.16
N THR A 665 -1.74 40.56 3.65
CA THR A 665 -2.76 39.63 3.11
C THR A 665 -3.39 40.19 1.83
N GLU A 666 -4.18 39.38 1.12
CA GLU A 666 -4.99 39.82 -0.02
C GLU A 666 -5.95 40.96 0.36
N GLU A 667 -6.50 40.94 1.58
CA GLU A 667 -7.39 42.00 2.08
C GLU A 667 -6.64 43.25 2.56
N GLY A 668 -5.32 43.32 2.37
CA GLY A 668 -4.50 44.48 2.69
C GLY A 668 -4.08 44.61 4.16
N VAL A 669 -4.42 43.64 5.02
CA VAL A 669 -3.99 43.60 6.42
C VAL A 669 -2.47 43.50 6.47
N VAL A 670 -1.81 44.38 7.25
CA VAL A 670 -0.35 44.40 7.44
C VAL A 670 0.10 43.12 8.15
N MET A 671 1.02 42.39 7.51
CA MET A 671 1.55 41.13 8.01
C MET A 671 3.04 41.16 8.35
N GLY A 672 3.77 42.16 7.86
CA GLY A 672 5.17 42.36 8.13
C GLY A 672 5.53 43.84 8.18
N LEU A 673 6.42 44.20 9.10
CA LEU A 673 7.00 45.54 9.20
C LEU A 673 8.52 45.43 9.35
N ALA A 674 9.25 46.38 8.77
CA ALA A 674 10.67 46.59 9.04
C ALA A 674 10.96 48.08 9.21
N HIS A 675 11.89 48.44 10.11
CA HIS A 675 12.35 49.81 10.22
C HIS A 675 13.42 50.10 9.16
N LYS A 676 13.40 51.29 8.56
CA LYS A 676 14.30 51.65 7.45
C LYS A 676 15.78 51.76 7.86
N GLU A 677 16.03 52.24 9.08
CA GLU A 677 17.39 52.46 9.60
C GLU A 677 17.80 51.55 10.77
N LEU A 678 16.91 51.32 11.74
CA LEU A 678 17.17 50.50 12.93
C LEU A 678 16.99 49.00 12.64
N PRO A 679 17.70 48.11 13.35
CA PRO A 679 17.59 46.65 13.21
C PRO A 679 16.30 46.11 13.87
N VAL A 680 15.15 46.54 13.37
CA VAL A 680 13.82 46.18 13.85
C VAL A 680 13.00 45.59 12.73
N ALA A 681 12.49 44.38 12.93
CA ALA A 681 11.52 43.76 12.03
C ALA A 681 10.41 43.04 12.82
N SER A 682 9.29 42.73 12.19
CA SER A 682 8.21 42.02 12.87
C SER A 682 7.23 41.38 11.90
N VAL A 683 6.49 40.40 12.39
CA VAL A 683 5.44 39.69 11.64
C VAL A 683 4.17 39.56 12.47
N GLN A 684 3.00 39.74 11.83
CA GLN A 684 1.70 39.64 12.50
C GLN A 684 1.20 38.18 12.61
N PHE A 685 1.55 37.33 11.64
CA PHE A 685 1.29 35.90 11.69
C PHE A 685 2.22 35.19 12.68
N HIS A 686 1.97 33.91 12.93
CA HIS A 686 2.75 33.06 13.83
C HIS A 686 3.64 32.11 13.01
N PRO A 687 4.96 32.38 12.89
CA PRO A 687 5.90 31.48 12.22
C PRO A 687 5.90 30.07 12.84
N GLU A 688 5.69 29.97 14.15
CA GLU A 688 5.72 28.73 14.91
C GLU A 688 4.45 27.88 14.80
N SER A 689 3.41 28.39 14.14
CA SER A 689 2.13 27.71 13.99
C SER A 689 2.24 26.51 13.05
N ILE A 690 1.49 25.44 13.34
CA ILE A 690 1.30 24.31 12.41
C ILE A 690 0.72 24.77 11.06
N LEU A 691 -0.03 25.87 11.05
CA LEU A 691 -0.60 26.49 9.84
C LEU A 691 0.46 27.23 8.99
N THR A 692 1.69 27.38 9.49
CA THR A 692 2.84 27.97 8.78
C THR A 692 3.95 26.91 8.57
N LEU A 693 3.66 25.63 8.85
CA LEU A 693 4.64 24.54 8.86
C LEU A 693 4.98 24.00 7.48
N GLN A 694 4.11 24.20 6.49
CA GLN A 694 4.34 23.72 5.12
C GLN A 694 5.75 24.14 4.65
N ASP A 695 6.53 23.19 4.15
CA ASP A 695 7.93 23.38 3.71
C ASP A 695 8.87 24.01 4.76
N ASP A 696 8.59 23.87 6.06
CA ASP A 696 9.32 24.51 7.17
C ASP A 696 9.40 26.04 7.05
N MET A 697 8.40 26.68 6.42
CA MET A 697 8.41 28.11 6.13
C MET A 697 8.65 28.98 7.36
N GLY A 698 7.94 28.70 8.45
CA GLY A 698 8.13 29.39 9.71
C GLY A 698 9.57 29.36 10.21
N LEU A 699 10.21 28.20 10.17
CA LEU A 699 11.59 28.00 10.62
C LEU A 699 12.59 28.74 9.72
N LYS A 700 12.38 28.74 8.40
CA LYS A 700 13.19 29.51 7.43
C LYS A 700 13.13 31.01 7.69
N ILE A 701 11.94 31.56 7.99
CA ILE A 701 11.78 32.97 8.37
C ILE A 701 12.55 33.28 9.65
N ILE A 702 12.46 32.41 10.66
CA ILE A 702 13.21 32.57 11.92
C ILE A 702 14.73 32.50 11.67
N ALA A 703 15.20 31.61 10.80
CA ALA A 703 16.60 31.56 10.41
C ALA A 703 17.08 32.88 9.77
N ASN A 704 16.29 33.45 8.85
CA ASN A 704 16.58 34.76 8.26
C ASN A 704 16.63 35.88 9.31
N VAL A 705 15.71 35.86 10.28
CA VAL A 705 15.70 36.82 11.41
C VAL A 705 17.01 36.76 12.19
N ILE A 706 17.46 35.54 12.54
CA ILE A 706 18.71 35.35 13.29
C ILE A 706 19.93 35.79 12.48
N GLU A 707 20.00 35.45 11.19
CA GLU A 707 21.12 35.84 10.32
C GLU A 707 21.24 37.37 10.12
N LEU A 708 20.10 38.05 10.04
CA LEU A 708 20.05 39.48 9.74
C LEU A 708 20.15 40.35 10.98
N LEU A 709 19.49 39.98 12.08
CA LEU A 709 19.33 40.84 13.25
C LEU A 709 20.24 40.47 14.42
N ALA A 710 20.61 39.20 14.62
CA ALA A 710 21.36 38.78 15.81
C ALA A 710 22.90 38.90 15.66
N ARG A 711 23.37 39.98 15.01
CA ARG A 711 24.77 40.19 14.63
C ARG A 711 25.65 40.79 15.73
#